data_AF-W0J0F6-F1
#
_entry.id   AF-W0J0F6-F1
#
_cell.length_a   1.000
_cell.length_b   1.000
_cell.length_c   1.000
_cell.angle_alpha   90.00
_cell.angle_beta   90.00
_cell.angle_gamma   90.00
#
_symmetry.space_group_name_H-M   'P 1'
#
loop_
_entity.id
_entity.type
_entity.pdbx_description
1 polymer ?
#
loop_
_entity_poly.entity_id
_entity_poly.type
_entity_poly.pdbx_seq_one_letter_code
_entity_poly.pdbx_strand_id
1 'polypeptide(L)'
;MPDQPSARAGFFRRRRRLLIIIATILVVLVAFAFLGLPPIVRAQAVKRLSAELDRPVAIERLRLNPLTFSATIDGLAITDHDGRNLVSWRRLYVDFDFWRLVTGEIGFSEVFLDGFAGRVVLQRDGTFNFSDLIPPPSAQTAPPAEDKKNAWPLRIGKLAVTDARLDFTDETRSRPFATTVGPVSFVLENFRTVATEAHAPYTFRAVTESGEHFSWSGTVNSQPASSAGEFRLGGIALKKYAPYYAPYFRGDILGGTLDIAARYAFNLGETTRLLTVSDGSLHITGLQIAPAGDNTPVIDLPALDVEGIDADALKPTATIRRISSTHGHIHLQREANGSLNLLGLLPAADDDDEDEKAAAAAPTTPPPASRASAFPALPDVKIAEFAINDLAVVVDDLATPTPARNIVEGIGFTLKNISLSEPATPVALTLEAQFPPGGRLRIDGPVTPATAAATLAIDVQALPLAGITPYLEPFLNLRIAGGNVGVKGEARYGNGEAGFKGDLAVNRFSTVDGVLAEDFVKFSSLGITGIDASTTLPEPRVTARVDAIRLVDPSARFAVNADGTTNFSNILRSGEAPASSAAPAASGAAGAPAPESAVTTGPAASPAVDWSVGKIELANGSFAFADRSQKPAVRAGLDAFSGTVTGLSSDNPARADLQLSGKIGGTGILEIAGKLDPRALTHEPGAATEIKIGLRGVDLTPASPYAGRYAGYELARANLALDVGTRLESRKVRSDNVITLNQFTFGNPTNHPDATKLPVRLAVALLKDTSGNIVIDVPVQGDLDDPEFRIGRVVWRVILNLVTKAATSPFSLIGSMFGGGGEELAWQEFEPGAADPLESEIKKIETLRKALQARPALNLDITGSFDAEADTEALRRLRLAREIRAARWEELRARDADTPPPEQITVAPEDEARIVSTLFAARFPDGLPSPSASPAAEGKTGDGPANADIAATSGGASPPASVAAPSSAGVIRKERQSDPYLTNRGQFARDPWAPVVAGKADSSVSGRSGPSGSASLPRRAAAATATPGGEEVAAGELTPEQMRAALTSTIEVTDDDLRELATRRAEHVRAALLEGGAVGADRLFVVTSATEGQGSRVLLQLR
;
A
#
# COMPACT_ATOMS: atom_id res chain seq x y z
N MET A 1 -1.27 133.16 90.04
CA MET A 1 -2.36 132.18 90.24
C MET A 1 -3.57 132.62 89.43
N PRO A 2 -4.44 131.72 88.93
CA PRO A 2 -4.22 130.31 88.53
C PRO A 2 -3.85 130.24 87.02
N ASP A 3 -3.33 129.18 86.39
CA ASP A 3 -3.32 127.72 86.57
C ASP A 3 -4.45 126.94 85.84
N GLN A 4 -4.07 126.05 84.89
CA GLN A 4 -4.89 125.13 84.07
C GLN A 4 -3.95 124.12 83.33
N PRO A 5 -4.10 122.78 83.47
CA PRO A 5 -3.14 121.78 82.97
C PRO A 5 -3.47 121.13 81.60
N SER A 6 -2.53 120.33 81.07
CA SER A 6 -2.51 119.87 79.68
C SER A 6 -3.25 118.55 79.37
N ALA A 7 -4.15 118.57 78.39
CA ALA A 7 -5.04 117.46 78.02
C ALA A 7 -4.62 116.68 76.75
N ARG A 8 -3.49 115.95 76.76
CA ARG A 8 -3.12 115.02 75.65
C ARG A 8 -2.73 113.58 76.06
N ALA A 9 -2.63 113.25 77.36
CA ALA A 9 -2.16 111.93 77.81
C ALA A 9 -3.22 110.79 77.80
N GLY A 10 -4.52 111.12 77.74
CA GLY A 10 -5.60 110.14 77.99
C GLY A 10 -5.82 109.11 76.87
N PHE A 11 -5.71 109.52 75.60
CA PHE A 11 -6.12 108.70 74.45
C PHE A 11 -5.20 107.49 74.21
N PHE A 12 -3.88 107.70 74.31
CA PHE A 12 -2.89 106.64 74.17
C PHE A 12 -2.98 105.58 75.28
N ARG A 13 -3.28 105.96 76.54
CA ARG A 13 -3.45 104.97 77.63
C ARG A 13 -4.65 104.06 77.43
N ARG A 14 -5.78 104.56 76.89
CA ARG A 14 -6.93 103.70 76.53
C ARG A 14 -6.61 102.79 75.35
N ARG A 15 -6.03 103.30 74.25
CA ARG A 15 -5.59 102.45 73.12
C ARG A 15 -4.57 101.38 73.53
N ARG A 16 -3.57 101.71 74.35
CA ARG A 16 -2.58 100.73 74.86
C ARG A 16 -3.22 99.64 75.72
N ARG A 17 -4.18 99.97 76.60
CA ARG A 17 -4.92 98.96 77.38
C ARG A 17 -5.79 98.08 76.48
N LEU A 18 -6.47 98.66 75.49
CA LEU A 18 -7.26 97.89 74.52
C LEU A 18 -6.39 96.93 73.72
N LEU A 19 -5.23 97.39 73.22
CA LEU A 19 -4.27 96.55 72.49
C LEU A 19 -3.69 95.42 73.35
N ILE A 20 -3.39 95.68 74.64
CA ILE A 20 -2.95 94.62 75.56
C ILE A 20 -4.08 93.59 75.78
N ILE A 21 -5.32 94.04 76.00
CA ILE A 21 -6.46 93.14 76.17
C ILE A 21 -6.70 92.30 74.90
N ILE A 22 -6.66 92.90 73.71
CA ILE A 22 -6.78 92.19 72.44
C ILE A 22 -5.63 91.20 72.26
N ALA A 23 -4.39 91.58 72.57
CA ALA A 23 -3.23 90.68 72.48
C ALA A 23 -3.32 89.52 73.49
N THR A 24 -3.79 89.76 74.72
CA THR A 24 -4.02 88.69 75.72
C THR A 24 -5.15 87.77 75.29
N ILE A 25 -6.27 88.29 74.77
CA ILE A 25 -7.36 87.47 74.23
C ILE A 25 -6.87 86.65 73.03
N LEU A 26 -6.09 87.24 72.13
CA LEU A 26 -5.50 86.54 70.99
C LEU A 26 -4.53 85.43 71.43
N VAL A 27 -3.66 85.70 72.40
CA VAL A 27 -2.74 84.69 72.96
C VAL A 27 -3.51 83.57 73.67
N VAL A 28 -4.57 83.87 74.42
CA VAL A 28 -5.44 82.86 75.06
C VAL A 28 -6.20 82.04 74.01
N LEU A 29 -6.71 82.67 72.95
CA LEU A 29 -7.42 82.00 71.86
C LEU A 29 -6.48 81.10 71.04
N VAL A 30 -5.28 81.58 70.72
CA VAL A 30 -4.24 80.78 70.04
C VAL A 30 -3.77 79.64 70.93
N ALA A 31 -3.51 79.87 72.22
CA ALA A 31 -3.17 78.81 73.16
C ALA A 31 -4.29 77.76 73.30
N PHE A 32 -5.55 78.20 73.37
CA PHE A 32 -6.71 77.30 73.36
C PHE A 32 -6.79 76.50 72.05
N ALA A 33 -6.53 77.12 70.90
CA ALA A 33 -6.54 76.45 69.60
C ALA A 33 -5.37 75.45 69.42
N PHE A 34 -4.22 75.67 70.04
CA PHE A 34 -3.09 74.72 70.04
C PHE A 34 -3.20 73.60 71.10
N LEU A 35 -3.83 73.86 72.26
CA LEU A 35 -3.80 72.94 73.42
C LEU A 35 -5.18 72.37 73.80
N GLY A 36 -6.23 73.19 73.77
CA GLY A 36 -7.60 72.80 74.16
C GLY A 36 -8.43 72.23 73.01
N LEU A 37 -8.26 72.75 71.80
CA LEU A 37 -9.02 72.32 70.63
C LEU A 37 -8.68 70.89 70.15
N PRO A 38 -7.40 70.45 70.06
CA PRO A 38 -7.08 69.10 69.58
C PRO A 38 -7.70 67.94 70.39
N PRO A 39 -7.71 67.91 71.74
CA PRO A 39 -8.38 66.82 72.48
C PRO A 39 -9.90 66.84 72.31
N ILE A 40 -10.53 68.02 72.21
CA ILE A 40 -11.97 68.15 71.97
C ILE A 40 -12.32 67.60 70.57
N VAL A 41 -11.59 68.02 69.54
CA VAL A 41 -11.82 67.57 68.17
C VAL A 41 -11.52 66.07 68.03
N ARG A 42 -10.47 65.54 68.66
CA ARG A 42 -10.19 64.08 68.71
C ARG A 42 -11.36 63.30 69.30
N ALA A 43 -11.85 63.69 70.48
CA ALA A 43 -12.94 62.99 71.16
C ALA A 43 -14.25 63.05 70.35
N GLN A 44 -14.56 64.21 69.78
CA GLN A 44 -15.76 64.40 68.97
C GLN A 44 -15.67 63.69 67.61
N ALA A 45 -14.48 63.63 67.00
CA ALA A 45 -14.24 62.87 65.76
C ALA A 45 -14.39 61.37 65.99
N VAL A 46 -13.73 60.80 67.01
CA VAL A 46 -13.91 59.38 67.40
C VAL A 46 -15.39 59.07 67.64
N LYS A 47 -16.09 59.91 68.41
CA LYS A 47 -17.51 59.70 68.73
C LYS A 47 -18.43 59.78 67.50
N ARG A 48 -18.19 60.70 66.56
CA ARG A 48 -19.02 60.82 65.35
C ARG A 48 -18.67 59.79 64.30
N LEU A 49 -17.39 59.59 63.99
CA LEU A 49 -16.97 58.60 62.99
C LEU A 49 -17.41 57.19 63.39
N SER A 50 -17.34 56.82 64.67
CA SER A 50 -17.82 55.50 65.10
C SER A 50 -19.35 55.34 65.04
N ALA A 51 -20.11 56.44 65.09
CA ALA A 51 -21.57 56.43 64.99
C ALA A 51 -22.08 56.53 63.55
N GLU A 52 -21.31 57.16 62.66
CA GLU A 52 -21.65 57.33 61.24
C GLU A 52 -21.23 56.11 60.39
N LEU A 53 -20.15 55.42 60.79
CA LEU A 53 -19.62 54.23 60.12
C LEU A 53 -20.11 52.91 60.75
N ASP A 54 -20.90 52.97 61.83
CA ASP A 54 -21.33 51.82 62.67
C ASP A 54 -20.18 50.86 63.09
N ARG A 55 -18.96 51.41 63.21
CA ARG A 55 -17.70 50.66 63.33
C ARG A 55 -16.75 51.36 64.32
N PRO A 56 -16.05 50.66 65.23
CA PRO A 56 -15.18 51.31 66.20
C PRO A 56 -14.00 52.06 65.55
N VAL A 57 -13.82 53.34 65.91
CA VAL A 57 -12.73 54.19 65.40
C VAL A 57 -11.81 54.64 66.55
N ALA A 58 -10.51 54.38 66.40
CA ALA A 58 -9.46 54.84 67.30
C ALA A 58 -8.58 55.89 66.61
N ILE A 59 -8.26 56.98 67.31
CA ILE A 59 -7.24 57.97 66.93
C ILE A 59 -6.24 58.05 68.08
N GLU A 60 -4.94 57.85 67.84
CA GLU A 60 -3.90 58.02 68.85
C GLU A 60 -3.72 59.50 69.22
N ARG A 61 -3.45 60.35 68.21
CA ARG A 61 -3.14 61.77 68.45
C ARG A 61 -3.60 62.67 67.31
N LEU A 62 -4.33 63.73 67.67
CA LEU A 62 -4.61 64.86 66.79
C LEU A 62 -3.69 66.04 67.14
N ARG A 63 -3.18 66.73 66.13
CA ARG A 63 -2.47 68.01 66.22
C ARG A 63 -3.14 69.00 65.27
N LEU A 64 -3.27 70.25 65.68
CA LEU A 64 -3.82 71.34 64.87
C LEU A 64 -2.89 72.54 64.98
N ASN A 65 -2.57 73.17 63.85
CA ASN A 65 -1.81 74.43 63.79
C ASN A 65 -2.73 75.55 63.28
N PRO A 66 -3.33 76.37 64.16
CA PRO A 66 -4.23 77.46 63.77
C PRO A 66 -3.54 78.63 63.04
N LEU A 67 -2.20 78.64 62.92
CA LEU A 67 -1.46 79.69 62.21
C LEU A 67 -1.17 79.32 60.75
N THR A 68 -0.98 78.03 60.45
CA THR A 68 -0.83 77.52 59.07
C THR A 68 -2.09 76.81 58.56
N PHE A 69 -3.12 76.70 59.40
CA PHE A 69 -4.34 75.92 59.14
C PHE A 69 -4.11 74.42 58.85
N SER A 70 -2.95 73.87 59.26
CA SER A 70 -2.65 72.44 59.05
C SER A 70 -3.12 71.54 60.20
N ALA A 71 -3.45 70.31 59.84
CA ALA A 71 -3.88 69.26 60.75
C ALA A 71 -2.96 68.03 60.63
N THR A 72 -2.81 67.28 61.72
CA THR A 72 -2.09 66.00 61.72
C THR A 72 -2.81 64.97 62.57
N ILE A 73 -3.18 63.85 61.98
CA ILE A 73 -3.74 62.68 62.64
C ILE A 73 -2.66 61.60 62.65
N ASP A 74 -1.98 61.42 63.79
CA ASP A 74 -1.12 60.24 64.01
C ASP A 74 -2.02 59.08 64.47
N GLY A 75 -1.80 57.88 63.92
CA GLY A 75 -2.43 56.62 64.36
C GLY A 75 -3.96 56.60 64.27
N LEU A 76 -4.54 56.51 63.07
CA LEU A 76 -5.95 56.11 62.92
C LEU A 76 -6.05 54.58 62.80
N ALA A 77 -7.04 53.97 63.43
CA ALA A 77 -7.54 52.65 63.08
C ALA A 77 -9.08 52.61 63.09
N ILE A 78 -9.67 51.94 62.10
CA ILE A 78 -11.09 51.62 61.99
C ILE A 78 -11.17 50.09 61.96
N THR A 79 -11.87 49.50 62.93
CA THR A 79 -12.08 48.05 62.95
C THR A 79 -13.34 47.64 62.21
N ASP A 80 -13.28 46.49 61.58
CA ASP A 80 -14.34 45.81 60.87
C ASP A 80 -15.26 45.04 61.83
N HIS A 81 -16.41 44.57 61.35
CA HIS A 81 -17.39 43.81 62.14
C HIS A 81 -16.85 42.45 62.61
N ASP A 82 -15.85 41.89 61.92
CA ASP A 82 -15.11 40.69 62.34
C ASP A 82 -13.96 40.97 63.35
N GLY A 83 -13.85 42.21 63.82
CA GLY A 83 -12.84 42.64 64.81
C GLY A 83 -11.44 42.87 64.25
N ARG A 84 -11.21 42.71 62.93
CA ARG A 84 -9.93 43.01 62.28
C ARG A 84 -9.87 44.48 61.85
N ASN A 85 -8.69 45.00 61.48
CA ASN A 85 -8.62 46.36 60.93
C ASN A 85 -9.20 46.41 59.50
N LEU A 86 -10.13 47.34 59.25
CA LEU A 86 -10.63 47.67 57.91
C LEU A 86 -9.69 48.66 57.22
N VAL A 87 -9.40 49.78 57.90
CA VAL A 87 -8.52 50.86 57.44
C VAL A 87 -7.74 51.41 58.63
N SER A 88 -6.45 51.72 58.43
CA SER A 88 -5.60 52.36 59.43
C SER A 88 -4.49 53.18 58.75
N TRP A 89 -3.85 54.10 59.49
CA TRP A 89 -2.64 54.79 59.01
C TRP A 89 -1.71 55.27 60.12
N ARG A 90 -0.40 55.29 59.85
CA ARG A 90 0.63 55.81 60.74
C ARG A 90 0.52 57.33 60.91
N ARG A 91 0.34 58.08 59.81
CA ARG A 91 0.08 59.54 59.85
C ARG A 91 -0.70 60.03 58.64
N LEU A 92 -1.64 60.94 58.86
CA LEU A 92 -2.20 61.82 57.84
C LEU A 92 -1.90 63.29 58.21
N TYR A 93 -1.25 64.02 57.30
CA TYR A 93 -0.99 65.45 57.37
C TYR A 93 -1.75 66.18 56.25
N VAL A 94 -2.38 67.31 56.57
CA VAL A 94 -3.15 68.14 55.65
C VAL A 94 -2.82 69.60 55.90
N ASP A 95 -2.33 70.32 54.88
CA ASP A 95 -2.06 71.76 54.92
C ASP A 95 -3.10 72.51 54.08
N PHE A 96 -4.01 73.25 54.72
CA PHE A 96 -5.10 73.97 54.06
C PHE A 96 -4.70 75.43 53.78
N ASP A 97 -4.63 75.81 52.50
CA ASP A 97 -4.30 77.17 52.09
C ASP A 97 -5.55 78.06 52.26
N PHE A 98 -5.77 78.53 53.49
CA PHE A 98 -6.91 79.39 53.84
C PHE A 98 -7.03 80.65 52.95
N TRP A 99 -5.91 81.17 52.43
CA TRP A 99 -5.93 82.35 51.56
C TRP A 99 -6.56 82.05 50.19
N ARG A 100 -6.57 80.79 49.74
CA ARG A 100 -7.25 80.35 48.51
C ARG A 100 -8.76 80.51 48.63
N LEU A 101 -9.31 80.24 49.82
CA LEU A 101 -10.74 80.37 50.09
C LEU A 101 -11.20 81.84 49.92
N VAL A 102 -10.32 82.79 50.25
CA VAL A 102 -10.54 84.23 50.02
C VAL A 102 -10.50 84.58 48.52
N THR A 103 -9.72 83.86 47.71
CA THR A 103 -9.72 83.98 46.24
C THR A 103 -10.76 83.09 45.53
N GLY A 104 -11.62 82.39 46.27
CA GLY A 104 -12.69 81.54 45.72
C GLY A 104 -12.27 80.10 45.35
N GLU A 105 -11.08 79.65 45.72
CA GLU A 105 -10.59 78.27 45.52
C GLU A 105 -10.53 77.52 46.87
N ILE A 106 -10.95 76.26 46.94
CA ILE A 106 -10.55 75.35 48.04
C ILE A 106 -9.12 74.90 47.75
N GLY A 107 -8.15 75.38 48.53
CA GLY A 107 -6.74 75.06 48.34
C GLY A 107 -6.15 74.17 49.43
N PHE A 108 -5.39 73.16 49.02
CA PHE A 108 -4.47 72.42 49.90
C PHE A 108 -3.05 72.55 49.35
N SER A 109 -2.08 72.94 50.19
CA SER A 109 -0.67 73.04 49.76
C SER A 109 -0.07 71.65 49.63
N GLU A 110 -0.19 70.85 50.69
CA GLU A 110 0.30 69.48 50.78
C GLU A 110 -0.68 68.60 51.55
N VAL A 111 -0.93 67.40 51.02
CA VAL A 111 -1.63 66.30 51.70
C VAL A 111 -0.69 65.11 51.69
N PHE A 112 -0.34 64.61 52.87
CA PHE A 112 0.64 63.53 53.04
C PHE A 112 0.09 62.42 53.92
N LEU A 113 -0.06 61.22 53.35
CA LEU A 113 -0.59 60.03 54.01
C LEU A 113 0.50 58.96 54.07
N ASP A 114 0.77 58.46 55.27
CA ASP A 114 1.95 57.66 55.57
C ASP A 114 1.57 56.39 56.33
N GLY A 115 2.08 55.25 55.89
CA GLY A 115 1.83 53.94 56.49
C GLY A 115 0.34 53.56 56.50
N PHE A 116 -0.39 53.86 55.42
CA PHE A 116 -1.79 53.45 55.25
C PHE A 116 -1.89 51.94 55.09
N ALA A 117 -2.80 51.28 55.81
CA ALA A 117 -3.09 49.86 55.65
C ALA A 117 -4.60 49.64 55.57
N GLY A 118 -5.08 49.00 54.49
CA GLY A 118 -6.50 48.68 54.28
C GLY A 118 -6.72 47.22 53.88
N ARG A 119 -7.89 46.67 54.23
CA ARG A 119 -8.32 45.32 53.87
C ARG A 119 -9.57 45.36 52.98
N VAL A 120 -9.49 44.66 51.85
CA VAL A 120 -10.60 44.45 50.91
C VAL A 120 -10.88 42.96 50.79
N VAL A 121 -12.10 42.53 51.10
CA VAL A 121 -12.58 41.17 50.86
C VAL A 121 -13.79 41.25 49.94
N LEU A 122 -13.70 40.62 48.77
CA LEU A 122 -14.83 40.35 47.88
C LEU A 122 -15.44 39.01 48.31
N GLN A 123 -16.67 39.06 48.82
CA GLN A 123 -17.37 37.94 49.45
C GLN A 123 -18.01 36.99 48.41
N ARG A 124 -18.45 35.82 48.88
CA ARG A 124 -19.16 34.79 48.10
C ARG A 124 -20.40 35.29 47.35
N ASP A 125 -21.03 36.37 47.79
CA ASP A 125 -22.21 36.99 47.17
C ASP A 125 -21.87 38.12 46.17
N GLY A 126 -20.58 38.41 45.96
CA GLY A 126 -20.10 39.50 45.11
C GLY A 126 -20.11 40.89 45.77
N THR A 127 -20.42 41.00 47.07
CA THR A 127 -20.30 42.25 47.83
C THR A 127 -18.90 42.40 48.45
N PHE A 128 -18.52 43.63 48.81
CA PHE A 128 -17.29 43.88 49.57
C PHE A 128 -17.58 43.95 51.07
N ASN A 129 -16.58 43.68 51.91
CA ASN A 129 -16.64 43.85 53.38
C ASN A 129 -16.88 45.29 53.87
N PHE A 130 -16.95 46.26 52.95
CA PHE A 130 -17.32 47.67 53.18
C PHE A 130 -18.53 48.12 52.35
N SER A 131 -19.27 47.20 51.69
CA SER A 131 -20.46 47.55 50.91
C SER A 131 -21.60 48.12 51.75
N ASP A 132 -21.62 47.86 53.05
CA ASP A 132 -22.49 48.51 54.04
C ASP A 132 -22.21 50.02 54.20
N LEU A 133 -20.96 50.44 54.00
CA LEU A 133 -20.53 51.84 54.05
C LEU A 133 -20.83 52.63 52.76
N ILE A 134 -21.33 51.96 51.72
CA ILE A 134 -21.70 52.57 50.44
C ILE A 134 -23.23 52.57 50.33
N PRO A 135 -23.90 53.74 50.42
CA PRO A 135 -25.34 53.77 50.25
C PRO A 135 -25.71 53.27 48.83
N PRO A 136 -26.68 52.34 48.70
CA PRO A 136 -27.04 51.80 47.40
C PRO A 136 -27.56 52.93 46.50
N PRO A 137 -27.31 52.89 45.17
CA PRO A 137 -27.84 53.87 44.24
C PRO A 137 -29.36 53.78 44.23
N SER A 138 -30.01 54.67 44.98
CA SER A 138 -31.45 54.61 45.20
C SER A 138 -32.19 54.84 43.90
N ALA A 139 -33.02 53.87 43.50
CA ALA A 139 -33.93 53.97 42.36
C ALA A 139 -35.12 54.89 42.70
N GLN A 140 -34.81 56.14 43.03
CA GLN A 140 -35.77 57.23 43.22
C GLN A 140 -35.44 58.34 42.24
N THR A 141 -36.51 58.97 41.76
CA THR A 141 -36.57 60.04 40.76
C THR A 141 -35.33 60.92 40.72
N ALA A 142 -34.69 61.02 39.55
CA ALA A 142 -33.66 62.02 39.32
C ALA A 142 -34.18 63.40 39.75
N PRO A 143 -33.46 64.13 40.63
CA PRO A 143 -33.83 65.51 40.93
C PRO A 143 -33.94 66.30 39.63
N PRO A 144 -34.91 67.24 39.50
CA PRO A 144 -34.92 68.14 38.36
C PRO A 144 -33.56 68.83 38.26
N ALA A 145 -33.08 69.04 37.03
CA ALA A 145 -31.75 69.58 36.79
C ALA A 145 -31.66 71.07 37.18
N GLU A 146 -31.55 71.34 38.48
CA GLU A 146 -31.04 72.61 38.98
C GLU A 146 -29.60 72.78 38.50
N ASP A 147 -29.30 73.94 37.92
CA ASP A 147 -27.94 74.33 37.56
C ASP A 147 -27.02 74.20 38.80
N LYS A 148 -26.10 73.23 38.80
CA LYS A 148 -24.98 73.16 39.75
C LYS A 148 -23.95 74.25 39.46
N LYS A 149 -24.39 75.51 39.53
CA LYS A 149 -23.66 76.72 39.10
C LYS A 149 -22.57 77.20 40.06
N ASN A 150 -22.36 76.50 41.18
CA ASN A 150 -21.35 76.81 42.19
C ASN A 150 -20.73 75.52 42.77
N ALA A 151 -19.93 74.82 41.97
CA ALA A 151 -18.88 73.96 42.51
C ALA A 151 -17.64 74.83 42.75
N TRP A 152 -17.17 74.93 44.00
CA TRP A 152 -15.94 75.68 44.28
C TRP A 152 -14.72 74.97 43.66
N PRO A 153 -13.86 75.69 42.90
CA PRO A 153 -12.59 75.18 42.40
C PRO A 153 -11.77 74.51 43.50
N LEU A 154 -11.37 73.25 43.33
CA LEU A 154 -10.42 72.56 44.20
C LEU A 154 -9.02 72.63 43.57
N ARG A 155 -8.03 72.97 44.38
CA ARG A 155 -6.60 72.90 44.04
C ARG A 155 -5.84 72.10 45.10
N ILE A 156 -4.98 71.19 44.64
CA ILE A 156 -4.03 70.44 45.47
C ILE A 156 -2.62 70.73 44.94
N GLY A 157 -1.75 71.30 45.78
CA GLY A 157 -0.36 71.56 45.43
C GLY A 157 0.45 70.28 45.28
N LYS A 158 0.35 69.40 46.27
CA LYS A 158 0.94 68.05 46.27
C LYS A 158 0.08 67.10 47.13
N LEU A 159 -0.24 65.93 46.60
CA LEU A 159 -0.78 64.79 47.33
C LEU A 159 0.26 63.67 47.25
N ALA A 160 0.69 63.15 48.39
CA ALA A 160 1.66 62.06 48.48
C ALA A 160 1.20 60.98 49.45
N VAL A 161 1.36 59.71 49.06
CA VAL A 161 1.11 58.52 49.87
C VAL A 161 2.39 57.70 49.95
N THR A 162 2.82 57.30 51.14
CA THR A 162 4.03 56.47 51.38
C THR A 162 3.76 55.28 52.29
N ASP A 163 4.58 54.23 52.14
CA ASP A 163 4.54 52.99 52.94
C ASP A 163 3.15 52.32 52.98
N ALA A 164 2.32 52.51 51.95
CA ALA A 164 0.95 52.02 51.98
C ALA A 164 0.85 50.51 51.66
N ARG A 165 -0.17 49.84 52.20
CA ARG A 165 -0.44 48.41 52.06
C ARG A 165 -1.93 48.17 51.85
N LEU A 166 -2.26 47.26 50.95
CA LEU A 166 -3.61 46.77 50.70
C LEU A 166 -3.60 45.25 50.72
N ASP A 167 -4.33 44.64 51.66
CA ASP A 167 -4.55 43.19 51.71
C ASP A 167 -5.88 42.88 51.02
N PHE A 168 -5.84 42.12 49.91
CA PHE A 168 -6.99 41.78 49.08
C PHE A 168 -7.28 40.27 49.14
N THR A 169 -8.56 39.92 49.27
CA THR A 169 -9.07 38.54 49.19
C THR A 169 -10.30 38.48 48.29
N ASP A 170 -10.36 37.47 47.42
CA ASP A 170 -11.52 37.15 46.57
C ASP A 170 -12.03 35.74 46.92
N GLU A 171 -13.21 35.70 47.53
CA GLU A 171 -13.90 34.47 47.94
C GLU A 171 -14.95 34.01 46.92
N THR A 172 -15.18 34.74 45.82
CA THR A 172 -16.15 34.33 44.77
C THR A 172 -15.76 33.01 44.08
N ARG A 173 -14.48 32.65 44.16
CA ARG A 173 -13.89 31.47 43.54
C ARG A 173 -14.00 30.23 44.42
N SER A 174 -13.97 29.06 43.79
CA SER A 174 -13.97 27.75 44.46
C SER A 174 -12.76 27.55 45.39
N ARG A 175 -11.59 28.03 44.96
CA ARG A 175 -10.40 28.26 45.78
C ARG A 175 -10.24 29.78 45.99
N PRO A 176 -10.34 30.33 47.21
CA PRO A 176 -10.16 31.76 47.43
C PRO A 176 -8.79 32.24 46.97
N PHE A 177 -8.74 33.42 46.34
CA PHE A 177 -7.50 34.10 45.97
C PHE A 177 -7.18 35.17 47.03
N ALA A 178 -5.89 35.36 47.36
CA ALA A 178 -5.44 36.40 48.28
C ALA A 178 -4.08 36.95 47.88
N THR A 179 -3.86 38.26 48.07
CA THR A 179 -2.58 38.94 47.77
C THR A 179 -2.45 40.22 48.63
N THR A 180 -1.21 40.61 48.91
CA THR A 180 -0.84 41.84 49.61
C THR A 180 -0.12 42.76 48.63
N VAL A 181 -0.71 43.92 48.35
CA VAL A 181 -0.09 44.99 47.56
C VAL A 181 0.57 45.98 48.52
N GLY A 182 1.90 45.95 48.64
CA GLY A 182 2.68 46.85 49.49
C GLY A 182 4.19 46.55 49.45
N PRO A 183 5.07 47.56 49.54
CA PRO A 183 4.76 48.98 49.77
C PRO A 183 4.24 49.68 48.50
N VAL A 184 3.22 50.51 48.70
CA VAL A 184 2.61 51.38 47.69
C VAL A 184 3.05 52.82 47.94
N SER A 185 3.36 53.51 46.86
CA SER A 185 3.63 54.95 46.83
C SER A 185 2.81 55.62 45.73
N PHE A 186 2.27 56.79 46.03
CA PHE A 186 1.53 57.63 45.08
C PHE A 186 1.95 59.08 45.25
N VAL A 187 2.13 59.80 44.15
CA VAL A 187 2.37 61.24 44.13
C VAL A 187 1.51 61.86 43.03
N LEU A 188 0.84 62.97 43.33
CA LEU A 188 0.07 63.79 42.39
C LEU A 188 0.40 65.27 42.69
N GLU A 189 0.80 66.03 41.68
CA GLU A 189 1.21 67.43 41.86
C GLU A 189 0.34 68.41 41.06
N ASN A 190 0.12 69.60 41.64
CA ASN A 190 -0.55 70.75 41.04
C ASN A 190 -1.98 70.56 40.49
N PHE A 191 -2.67 69.48 40.88
CA PHE A 191 -4.06 69.19 40.48
C PHE A 191 -5.02 70.37 40.71
N ARG A 192 -5.95 70.56 39.75
CA ARG A 192 -7.01 71.59 39.77
C ARG A 192 -8.30 71.06 39.15
N THR A 193 -9.45 71.55 39.59
CA THR A 193 -10.77 71.21 39.03
C THR A 193 -11.41 72.32 38.18
N VAL A 194 -10.60 73.23 37.64
CA VAL A 194 -11.04 74.28 36.69
C VAL A 194 -10.50 73.99 35.30
N ALA A 195 -11.27 74.36 34.28
CA ALA A 195 -10.83 74.30 32.89
C ALA A 195 -9.53 75.11 32.70
N THR A 196 -8.43 74.43 32.40
CA THR A 196 -7.08 75.00 32.22
C THR A 196 -6.25 73.98 31.43
N GLU A 197 -5.27 74.45 30.64
CA GLU A 197 -4.28 73.61 29.94
C GLU A 197 -3.26 72.94 30.90
N ALA A 198 -3.55 72.90 32.21
CA ALA A 198 -2.64 72.46 33.26
C ALA A 198 -2.82 70.96 33.53
N HIS A 199 -2.04 70.16 32.82
CA HIS A 199 -1.94 68.72 33.01
C HIS A 199 -1.19 68.40 34.32
N ALA A 200 -1.89 67.86 35.32
CA ALA A 200 -1.34 67.54 36.64
C ALA A 200 -0.59 66.20 36.60
N PRO A 201 0.74 66.16 36.80
CA PRO A 201 1.50 64.92 36.76
C PRO A 201 1.22 64.05 37.99
N TYR A 202 1.19 62.73 37.78
CA TYR A 202 1.10 61.75 38.84
C TYR A 202 2.06 60.58 38.62
N THR A 203 2.37 59.85 39.69
CA THR A 203 3.13 58.60 39.67
C THR A 203 2.65 57.70 40.79
N PHE A 204 2.30 56.46 40.44
CA PHE A 204 1.94 55.38 41.33
C PHE A 204 2.96 54.25 41.15
N ARG A 205 3.45 53.67 42.26
CA ARG A 205 4.30 52.46 42.26
C ARG A 205 3.88 51.54 43.39
N ALA A 206 3.77 50.25 43.10
CA ALA A 206 3.40 49.20 44.04
C ALA A 206 4.17 47.91 43.76
N VAL A 207 4.32 47.07 44.79
CA VAL A 207 4.90 45.72 44.71
C VAL A 207 3.97 44.74 45.43
N THR A 208 3.86 43.49 44.98
CA THR A 208 3.10 42.44 45.69
C THR A 208 3.98 41.55 46.57
N GLU A 209 3.38 40.72 47.42
CA GLU A 209 4.10 39.71 48.20
C GLU A 209 4.86 38.67 47.34
N SER A 210 4.49 38.56 46.06
CA SER A 210 5.13 37.67 45.09
C SER A 210 6.28 38.33 44.31
N GLY A 211 6.57 39.62 44.58
CA GLY A 211 7.60 40.39 43.88
C GLY A 211 7.12 41.07 42.60
N GLU A 212 5.82 41.03 42.29
CA GLU A 212 5.26 41.58 41.05
C GLU A 212 5.30 43.12 41.13
N HIS A 213 5.70 43.79 40.06
CA HIS A 213 5.99 45.23 40.06
C HIS A 213 4.99 46.02 39.22
N PHE A 214 4.24 46.92 39.84
CA PHE A 214 3.33 47.83 39.15
C PHE A 214 3.84 49.28 39.19
N SER A 215 3.89 49.93 38.03
CA SER A 215 4.17 51.36 37.91
C SER A 215 3.21 52.01 36.92
N TRP A 216 2.59 53.13 37.31
CA TRP A 216 1.67 53.88 36.48
C TRP A 216 1.94 55.37 36.63
N SER A 217 2.26 56.06 35.55
CA SER A 217 2.68 57.46 35.57
C SER A 217 2.21 58.20 34.32
N GLY A 218 1.86 59.47 34.48
CA GLY A 218 1.30 60.26 33.40
C GLY A 218 0.79 61.60 33.91
N THR A 219 -0.23 62.13 33.25
CA THR A 219 -0.92 63.35 33.67
C THR A 219 -2.43 63.18 33.69
N VAL A 220 -3.11 64.01 34.48
CA VAL A 220 -4.57 64.08 34.58
C VAL A 220 -5.06 65.53 34.55
N ASN A 221 -6.20 65.78 33.92
CA ASN A 221 -6.95 67.02 33.98
C ASN A 221 -8.42 66.70 34.32
N SER A 222 -9.03 67.55 35.14
CA SER A 222 -10.41 67.41 35.60
C SER A 222 -11.44 67.99 34.62
N GLN A 223 -11.06 68.95 33.76
CA GLN A 223 -12.02 69.65 32.90
C GLN A 223 -11.37 70.12 31.58
N PRO A 224 -11.66 69.46 30.43
CA PRO A 224 -12.41 68.20 30.31
C PRO A 224 -11.69 67.05 31.03
N ALA A 225 -12.46 66.09 31.54
CA ALA A 225 -11.92 64.90 32.20
C ALA A 225 -11.06 64.11 31.20
N SER A 226 -9.74 64.13 31.41
CA SER A 226 -8.76 63.62 30.46
C SER A 226 -7.49 63.17 31.17
N SER A 227 -6.84 62.15 30.64
CA SER A 227 -5.58 61.64 31.18
C SER A 227 -4.79 60.91 30.10
N ALA A 228 -3.48 61.06 30.11
CA ALA A 228 -2.57 60.32 29.25
C ALA A 228 -1.34 59.90 30.06
N GLY A 229 -0.89 58.67 29.86
CA GLY A 229 0.19 58.09 30.64
C GLY A 229 0.61 56.72 30.15
N GLU A 230 1.52 56.10 30.90
CA GLU A 230 2.06 54.77 30.67
C GLU A 230 1.87 53.93 31.94
N PHE A 231 1.52 52.66 31.77
CA PHE A 231 1.56 51.68 32.86
C PHE A 231 2.44 50.49 32.48
N ARG A 232 3.07 49.90 33.49
CA ARG A 232 3.76 48.61 33.43
C ARG A 232 3.35 47.77 34.63
N LEU A 233 3.08 46.49 34.39
CA LEU A 233 2.86 45.47 35.40
C LEU A 233 3.77 44.29 35.05
N GLY A 234 4.85 44.11 35.81
CA GLY A 234 5.91 43.16 35.49
C GLY A 234 6.04 42.02 36.50
N GLY A 235 6.56 40.89 36.03
CA GLY A 235 6.83 39.69 36.82
C GLY A 235 5.59 38.93 37.31
N ILE A 236 4.41 39.12 36.71
CA ILE A 236 3.14 38.50 37.13
C ILE A 236 3.30 36.98 37.11
N ALA A 237 3.22 36.32 38.27
CA ALA A 237 3.45 34.89 38.36
C ALA A 237 2.18 34.13 37.93
N LEU A 238 2.11 33.63 36.69
CA LEU A 238 0.87 33.08 36.11
C LEU A 238 0.18 32.04 37.00
N LYS A 239 0.98 31.12 37.58
CA LYS A 239 0.55 30.07 38.53
C LYS A 239 -0.20 30.60 39.76
N LYS A 240 0.09 31.82 40.23
CA LYS A 240 -0.59 32.49 41.36
C LYS A 240 -2.07 32.72 41.06
N TYR A 241 -2.41 32.97 39.79
CA TYR A 241 -3.76 33.33 39.34
C TYR A 241 -4.60 32.12 38.91
N ALA A 242 -4.20 30.90 39.29
CA ALA A 242 -4.95 29.66 39.02
C ALA A 242 -6.46 29.71 39.35
N PRO A 243 -6.93 30.35 40.45
CA PRO A 243 -8.36 30.49 40.71
C PRO A 243 -9.17 31.24 39.64
N TYR A 244 -8.51 32.00 38.76
CA TYR A 244 -9.15 32.79 37.70
C TYR A 244 -9.22 32.06 36.35
N TYR A 245 -8.23 31.22 35.99
CA TYR A 245 -8.24 30.48 34.73
C TYR A 245 -8.76 29.04 34.84
N ALA A 246 -8.70 28.40 36.01
CA ALA A 246 -9.15 27.01 36.20
C ALA A 246 -10.60 26.70 35.75
N PRO A 247 -11.58 27.62 35.77
CA PRO A 247 -12.91 27.36 35.20
C PRO A 247 -12.94 27.25 33.67
N TYR A 248 -11.91 27.76 32.98
CA TYR A 248 -11.88 27.88 31.51
C TYR A 248 -10.80 27.00 30.87
N PHE A 249 -9.96 26.34 31.67
CA PHE A 249 -8.80 25.59 31.21
C PHE A 249 -8.52 24.41 32.16
N ARG A 250 -8.45 23.19 31.61
CA ARG A 250 -8.24 21.94 32.36
C ARG A 250 -6.75 21.53 32.44
N GLY A 251 -5.82 22.41 32.08
CA GLY A 251 -4.37 22.24 32.30
C GLY A 251 -3.84 23.02 33.51
N ASP A 252 -2.80 22.49 34.16
CA ASP A 252 -2.07 23.17 35.23
C ASP A 252 -0.88 23.97 34.63
N ILE A 253 -0.83 25.28 34.89
CA ILE A 253 0.34 26.11 34.58
C ILE A 253 1.42 25.85 35.64
N LEU A 254 2.46 25.14 35.26
CA LEU A 254 3.57 24.76 36.14
C LEU A 254 4.50 25.95 36.45
N GLY A 255 4.68 26.84 35.48
CA GLY A 255 5.57 28.00 35.55
C GLY A 255 5.23 29.04 34.47
N GLY A 256 5.78 30.25 34.64
CA GLY A 256 5.67 31.35 33.68
C GLY A 256 5.45 32.70 34.34
N THR A 257 6.14 33.74 33.85
CA THR A 257 5.92 35.15 34.24
C THR A 257 5.40 35.96 33.06
N LEU A 258 4.43 36.84 33.32
CA LEU A 258 3.89 37.79 32.35
C LEU A 258 4.30 39.22 32.73
N ASP A 259 4.83 39.95 31.75
CA ASP A 259 5.06 41.39 31.80
C ASP A 259 4.11 42.09 30.82
N ILE A 260 3.46 43.16 31.29
CA ILE A 260 2.50 43.98 30.53
C ILE A 260 3.01 45.42 30.52
N ALA A 261 3.07 46.05 29.36
CA ALA A 261 3.32 47.48 29.21
C ALA A 261 2.34 48.10 28.21
N ALA A 262 1.83 49.31 28.48
CA ALA A 262 1.08 50.06 27.47
C ALA A 262 1.02 51.56 27.79
N ARG A 263 0.87 52.36 26.74
CA ARG A 263 0.45 53.76 26.86
C ARG A 263 -1.05 53.86 26.66
N TYR A 264 -1.68 54.80 27.35
CA TYR A 264 -3.10 55.08 27.21
C TYR A 264 -3.33 56.59 27.11
N ALA A 265 -4.39 56.97 26.42
CA ALA A 265 -4.89 58.33 26.39
C ALA A 265 -6.43 58.30 26.38
N PHE A 266 -7.04 59.08 27.26
CA PHE A 266 -8.48 59.36 27.20
C PHE A 266 -8.79 60.85 27.33
N ASN A 267 -9.87 61.25 26.67
CA ASN A 267 -10.47 62.57 26.78
C ASN A 267 -11.99 62.40 26.67
N LEU A 268 -12.72 62.90 27.67
CA LEU A 268 -14.19 62.83 27.75
C LEU A 268 -14.84 64.20 27.47
N GLY A 269 -14.19 65.04 26.69
CA GLY A 269 -14.71 66.34 26.25
C GLY A 269 -15.95 66.22 25.35
N GLU A 270 -16.72 67.31 25.28
CA GLU A 270 -17.94 67.38 24.47
C GLU A 270 -17.65 67.41 22.96
N THR A 271 -16.56 68.06 22.56
CA THR A 271 -16.17 68.24 21.14
C THR A 271 -15.22 67.15 20.62
N THR A 272 -14.43 66.53 21.49
CA THR A 272 -13.50 65.45 21.14
C THR A 272 -13.51 64.40 22.23
N ARG A 273 -13.92 63.18 21.85
CA ARG A 273 -13.80 61.98 22.69
C ARG A 273 -12.64 61.15 22.18
N LEU A 274 -11.82 60.68 23.11
CA LEU A 274 -10.72 59.75 22.85
C LEU A 274 -10.70 58.70 23.96
N LEU A 275 -10.48 57.43 23.59
CA LEU A 275 -10.16 56.36 24.53
C LEU A 275 -9.33 55.33 23.76
N THR A 276 -8.01 55.50 23.80
CA THR A 276 -7.06 54.69 23.03
C THR A 276 -5.97 54.10 23.91
N VAL A 277 -5.55 52.89 23.57
CA VAL A 277 -4.31 52.25 24.02
C VAL A 277 -3.34 52.25 22.85
N SER A 278 -2.06 52.49 23.11
CA SER A 278 -1.02 52.47 22.07
C SER A 278 0.33 51.99 22.57
N ASP A 279 1.16 51.51 21.64
CA ASP A 279 2.49 50.93 21.91
C ASP A 279 2.45 49.87 23.02
N GLY A 280 1.37 49.07 23.05
CA GLY A 280 1.17 48.02 24.04
C GLY A 280 2.01 46.77 23.75
N SER A 281 2.51 46.13 24.79
CA SER A 281 3.16 44.82 24.71
C SER A 281 2.79 43.88 25.87
N LEU A 282 2.88 42.59 25.57
CA LEU A 282 2.76 41.48 26.50
C LEU A 282 3.99 40.58 26.27
N HIS A 283 4.73 40.25 27.31
CA HIS A 283 5.86 39.33 27.24
C HIS A 283 5.65 38.21 28.26
N ILE A 284 5.52 36.98 27.78
CA ILE A 284 5.41 35.79 28.63
C ILE A 284 6.72 35.02 28.54
N THR A 285 7.37 34.79 29.69
CA THR A 285 8.64 34.07 29.78
C THR A 285 8.46 32.75 30.53
N GLY A 286 8.95 31.65 29.97
CA GLY A 286 8.98 30.32 30.61
C GLY A 286 7.60 29.72 30.91
N LEU A 287 6.65 29.84 29.98
CA LEU A 287 5.30 29.29 30.14
C LEU A 287 5.31 27.77 30.00
N GLN A 288 5.06 27.07 31.10
CA GLN A 288 5.01 25.61 31.14
C GLN A 288 3.62 25.13 31.54
N ILE A 289 3.04 24.23 30.74
CA ILE A 289 1.67 23.71 30.88
C ILE A 289 1.70 22.19 30.90
N ALA A 290 1.03 21.59 31.89
CA ALA A 290 0.81 20.16 32.01
C ALA A 290 -0.70 19.81 32.04
N PRO A 291 -1.09 18.55 31.77
CA PRO A 291 -2.42 18.04 32.11
C PRO A 291 -2.71 18.20 33.62
N ALA A 292 -3.97 18.41 34.00
CA ALA A 292 -4.34 18.58 35.41
C ALA A 292 -3.84 17.42 36.30
N GLY A 293 -3.07 17.76 37.33
CA GLY A 293 -2.48 16.79 38.27
C GLY A 293 -1.18 16.11 37.80
N ASP A 294 -0.71 16.35 36.58
CA ASP A 294 0.63 15.96 36.13
C ASP A 294 1.64 17.12 36.39
N ASN A 295 2.91 16.79 36.54
CA ASN A 295 4.03 17.74 36.61
C ASN A 295 4.92 17.69 35.35
N THR A 296 4.53 16.92 34.33
CA THR A 296 5.24 16.79 33.05
C THR A 296 4.70 17.83 32.07
N PRO A 297 5.47 18.84 31.64
CA PRO A 297 5.00 19.84 30.69
C PRO A 297 4.80 19.22 29.30
N VAL A 298 3.60 19.36 28.75
CA VAL A 298 3.26 18.99 27.36
C VAL A 298 3.35 20.17 26.39
N ILE A 299 3.40 21.40 26.93
CA ILE A 299 3.74 22.62 26.22
C ILE A 299 4.74 23.40 27.10
N ASP A 300 5.90 23.73 26.55
CA ASP A 300 6.89 24.63 27.14
C ASP A 300 7.22 25.73 26.11
N LEU A 301 6.94 26.98 26.45
CA LEU A 301 7.19 28.15 25.61
C LEU A 301 8.14 29.11 26.36
N PRO A 302 9.46 29.08 26.07
CA PRO A 302 10.44 29.93 26.73
C PRO A 302 10.16 31.42 26.57
N ALA A 303 9.61 31.83 25.41
CA ALA A 303 9.14 33.18 25.14
C ALA A 303 7.86 33.18 24.29
N LEU A 304 6.90 34.03 24.64
CA LEU A 304 5.74 34.39 23.83
C LEU A 304 5.49 35.91 23.97
N ASP A 305 5.74 36.64 22.88
CA ASP A 305 5.63 38.09 22.79
C ASP A 305 4.39 38.51 21.99
N VAL A 306 3.75 39.59 22.43
CA VAL A 306 2.82 40.39 21.63
C VAL A 306 3.31 41.84 21.68
N GLU A 307 3.49 42.48 20.54
CA GLU A 307 4.04 43.83 20.44
C GLU A 307 3.20 44.75 19.54
N GLY A 308 3.23 46.04 19.85
CA GLY A 308 2.55 47.07 19.06
C GLY A 308 1.05 46.82 19.04
N ILE A 309 0.47 46.66 20.22
CA ILE A 309 -0.98 46.64 20.43
C ILE A 309 -1.44 48.10 20.47
N ASP A 310 -2.13 48.52 19.41
CA ASP A 310 -2.81 49.80 19.33
C ASP A 310 -4.32 49.53 19.21
N ALA A 311 -5.14 50.16 20.05
CA ALA A 311 -6.58 49.91 20.11
C ALA A 311 -7.39 51.19 20.37
N ASP A 312 -8.52 51.32 19.68
CA ASP A 312 -9.54 52.35 19.90
C ASP A 312 -10.77 51.70 20.56
N ALA A 313 -11.26 52.29 21.65
CA ALA A 313 -12.44 51.78 22.37
C ALA A 313 -13.73 52.55 22.02
N LEU A 314 -13.62 53.64 21.23
CA LEU A 314 -14.75 54.36 20.64
C LEU A 314 -15.08 53.84 19.24
N LYS A 315 -14.07 53.35 18.51
CA LYS A 315 -14.22 52.50 17.31
C LYS A 315 -13.67 51.12 17.68
N PRO A 316 -14.48 50.07 17.93
CA PRO A 316 -14.01 48.78 18.45
C PRO A 316 -13.10 48.05 17.44
N THR A 317 -11.82 48.42 17.48
CA THR A 317 -10.81 48.14 16.46
C THR A 317 -9.45 48.03 17.17
N ALA A 318 -8.64 47.05 16.78
CA ALA A 318 -7.32 46.84 17.34
C ALA A 318 -6.34 46.34 16.27
N THR A 319 -5.14 46.91 16.26
CA THR A 319 -4.03 46.43 15.43
C THR A 319 -2.93 45.88 16.31
N ILE A 320 -2.41 44.71 15.94
CA ILE A 320 -1.28 44.07 16.62
C ILE A 320 -0.13 43.99 15.60
N ARG A 321 0.98 44.68 15.88
CA ARG A 321 2.15 44.71 14.99
C ARG A 321 2.80 43.34 14.86
N ARG A 322 2.96 42.60 15.96
CA ARG A 322 3.69 41.32 15.99
C ARG A 322 3.18 40.41 17.10
N ILE A 323 2.97 39.14 16.81
CA ILE A 323 2.86 38.05 17.78
C ILE A 323 3.99 37.07 17.49
N SER A 324 4.76 36.63 18.47
CA SER A 324 5.80 35.61 18.24
C SER A 324 6.10 34.70 19.41
N SER A 325 6.50 33.46 19.11
CA SER A 325 7.12 32.55 20.07
C SER A 325 8.42 31.97 19.50
N THR A 326 9.37 31.64 20.37
CA THR A 326 10.72 31.19 19.98
C THR A 326 11.20 30.02 20.87
N HIS A 327 11.83 29.01 20.28
CA HIS A 327 12.36 27.82 20.97
C HIS A 327 11.29 27.01 21.76
N GLY A 328 10.06 26.96 21.24
CA GLY A 328 8.97 26.23 21.88
C GLY A 328 9.14 24.71 21.79
N HIS A 329 8.67 23.99 22.79
CA HIS A 329 8.58 22.53 22.79
C HIS A 329 7.13 22.08 23.04
N ILE A 330 6.61 21.20 22.19
CA ILE A 330 5.27 20.60 22.35
C ILE A 330 5.37 19.08 22.26
N HIS A 331 4.75 18.40 23.22
CA HIS A 331 4.59 16.94 23.21
C HIS A 331 3.14 16.59 22.85
N LEU A 332 2.95 16.06 21.64
CA LEU A 332 1.68 15.55 21.16
C LEU A 332 1.67 14.02 21.33
N GLN A 333 0.81 13.53 22.21
CA GLN A 333 0.62 12.09 22.42
C GLN A 333 -0.76 11.68 21.95
N ARG A 334 -0.81 10.68 21.07
CA ARG A 334 -2.05 10.03 20.63
C ARG A 334 -2.21 8.69 21.34
N GLU A 335 -3.21 8.62 22.20
CA GLU A 335 -3.51 7.45 23.02
C GLU A 335 -4.04 6.28 22.18
N ALA A 336 -3.97 5.06 22.74
CA ALA A 336 -4.43 3.83 22.07
C ALA A 336 -5.94 3.83 21.72
N ASN A 337 -6.75 4.68 22.36
CA ASN A 337 -8.16 4.92 22.03
C ASN A 337 -8.36 5.95 20.89
N GLY A 338 -7.28 6.55 20.38
CA GLY A 338 -7.27 7.58 19.35
C GLY A 338 -7.36 9.04 19.86
N SER A 339 -7.54 9.29 21.16
CA SER A 339 -7.60 10.64 21.73
C SER A 339 -6.22 11.32 21.80
N LEU A 340 -6.19 12.66 21.80
CA LEU A 340 -4.95 13.45 21.88
C LEU A 340 -4.82 14.10 23.25
N ASN A 341 -3.64 14.01 23.87
CA ASN A 341 -3.34 14.60 25.18
C ASN A 341 -3.68 16.11 25.27
N LEU A 342 -3.34 16.88 24.22
CA LEU A 342 -3.58 18.33 24.19
C LEU A 342 -5.07 18.71 24.17
N LEU A 343 -5.95 17.83 23.68
CA LEU A 343 -7.40 18.09 23.72
C LEU A 343 -7.95 17.99 25.16
N GLY A 344 -7.31 17.20 26.03
CA GLY A 344 -7.66 17.10 27.45
C GLY A 344 -7.35 18.36 28.28
N LEU A 345 -6.60 19.32 27.72
CA LEU A 345 -6.33 20.61 28.36
C LEU A 345 -7.50 21.59 28.21
N LEU A 346 -8.38 21.38 27.22
CA LEU A 346 -9.58 22.17 27.02
C LEU A 346 -10.67 21.70 28.01
N PRO A 347 -11.59 22.58 28.43
CA PRO A 347 -12.88 22.10 28.90
C PRO A 347 -13.54 21.29 27.79
N ALA A 348 -14.28 20.24 28.16
CA ALA A 348 -15.25 19.71 27.22
C ALA A 348 -16.25 20.84 26.91
N ALA A 349 -16.82 20.82 25.70
CA ALA A 349 -18.16 21.40 25.56
C ALA A 349 -19.06 20.48 26.39
N ASP A 350 -19.34 20.88 27.62
CA ASP A 350 -20.09 20.04 28.56
C ASP A 350 -21.50 19.84 28.00
N ASP A 351 -22.00 18.60 28.02
CA ASP A 351 -23.40 18.31 27.72
C ASP A 351 -24.26 18.99 28.82
N ASP A 352 -25.11 19.95 28.45
CA ASP A 352 -25.97 20.72 29.38
C ASP A 352 -26.98 19.85 30.19
N ASP A 353 -27.02 18.53 29.93
CA ASP A 353 -28.00 17.55 30.42
C ASP A 353 -27.86 17.18 31.91
N GLU A 354 -26.68 17.33 32.55
CA GLU A 354 -26.53 16.90 33.97
C GLU A 354 -27.13 17.90 34.98
N ASP A 355 -27.08 19.21 34.71
CA ASP A 355 -27.65 20.24 35.60
C ASP A 355 -29.15 20.50 35.35
N GLU A 356 -29.69 20.23 34.14
CA GLU A 356 -31.14 20.39 33.88
C GLU A 356 -32.00 19.50 34.82
N LYS A 357 -31.44 18.37 35.25
CA LYS A 357 -32.09 17.41 36.17
C LYS A 357 -32.26 17.92 37.60
N ALA A 358 -31.58 19.01 37.98
CA ALA A 358 -31.75 19.67 39.28
C ALA A 358 -32.80 20.80 39.24
N ALA A 359 -33.14 21.33 38.06
CA ALA A 359 -34.03 22.49 37.91
C ALA A 359 -35.53 22.15 37.98
N ALA A 360 -35.91 20.87 37.85
CA ALA A 360 -37.29 20.41 37.68
C ALA A 360 -38.21 20.47 38.94
N ALA A 361 -37.87 21.27 39.97
CA ALA A 361 -38.49 21.21 41.30
C ALA A 361 -38.79 22.56 41.98
N ALA A 362 -39.08 23.63 41.22
CA ALA A 362 -39.60 24.90 41.78
C ALA A 362 -40.74 25.50 40.91
N PRO A 363 -41.81 26.08 41.50
CA PRO A 363 -42.98 26.51 40.74
C PRO A 363 -42.86 27.91 40.12
N THR A 364 -43.07 27.98 38.81
CA THR A 364 -43.64 29.11 38.04
C THR A 364 -43.55 30.50 38.65
N THR A 365 -42.43 31.20 38.41
CA THR A 365 -42.45 32.64 38.13
C THR A 365 -41.65 32.83 36.85
N PRO A 366 -42.15 33.53 35.81
CA PRO A 366 -41.38 33.72 34.59
C PRO A 366 -40.12 34.54 34.93
N PRO A 367 -38.90 34.05 34.64
CA PRO A 367 -37.71 34.86 34.82
C PRO A 367 -37.84 36.12 33.95
N PRO A 368 -37.37 37.29 34.42
CA PRO A 368 -37.33 38.48 33.58
C PRO A 368 -36.55 38.15 32.31
N ALA A 369 -37.13 38.50 31.15
CA ALA A 369 -36.71 38.00 29.85
C ALA A 369 -35.18 37.98 29.73
N SER A 370 -34.65 36.79 29.41
CA SER A 370 -33.21 36.54 29.34
C SER A 370 -32.52 37.71 28.66
N ARG A 371 -31.54 38.30 29.35
CA ARG A 371 -30.46 38.99 28.65
C ARG A 371 -29.74 37.90 27.88
N ALA A 372 -30.25 37.61 26.67
CA ALA A 372 -29.52 36.86 25.68
C ALA A 372 -28.13 37.47 25.65
N SER A 373 -27.11 36.64 25.90
CA SER A 373 -25.72 37.05 25.89
C SER A 373 -25.34 37.40 24.46
N ALA A 374 -25.73 38.60 24.05
CA ALA A 374 -25.14 39.31 22.95
C ALA A 374 -23.68 39.53 23.35
N PHE A 375 -22.85 38.52 23.04
CA PHE A 375 -21.41 38.69 22.95
C PHE A 375 -21.19 40.00 22.19
N PRO A 376 -20.54 41.01 22.80
CA PRO A 376 -20.34 42.29 22.15
C PRO A 376 -19.65 42.00 20.81
N ALA A 377 -20.17 42.59 19.73
CA ALA A 377 -19.69 42.31 18.38
C ALA A 377 -18.16 42.38 18.37
N LEU A 378 -17.53 41.25 17.99
CA LEU A 378 -16.10 41.07 18.16
C LEU A 378 -15.35 42.25 17.52
N PRO A 379 -14.38 42.87 18.22
CA PRO A 379 -13.66 44.02 17.68
C PRO A 379 -12.93 43.62 16.40
N ASP A 380 -12.78 44.58 15.49
CA ASP A 380 -11.98 44.39 14.28
C ASP A 380 -10.50 44.30 14.66
N VAL A 381 -10.01 43.07 14.84
CA VAL A 381 -8.60 42.79 15.14
C VAL A 381 -7.85 42.46 13.86
N LYS A 382 -6.76 43.20 13.60
CA LYS A 382 -5.84 42.97 12.49
C LYS A 382 -4.43 42.71 13.02
N ILE A 383 -3.84 41.58 12.64
CA ILE A 383 -2.51 41.14 13.08
C ILE A 383 -1.58 41.21 11.87
N ALA A 384 -0.59 42.10 11.91
CA ALA A 384 0.30 42.31 10.76
C ALA A 384 1.25 41.12 10.56
N GLU A 385 1.74 40.52 11.64
CA GLU A 385 2.62 39.34 11.62
C GLU A 385 2.37 38.43 12.84
N PHE A 386 2.21 37.14 12.60
CA PHE A 386 2.25 36.06 13.59
C PHE A 386 3.39 35.12 13.20
N ALA A 387 4.39 34.92 14.08
CA ALA A 387 5.62 34.21 13.76
C ALA A 387 6.08 33.27 14.89
N ILE A 388 6.03 31.96 14.66
CA ILE A 388 6.66 30.95 15.51
C ILE A 388 8.03 30.61 14.91
N ASN A 389 9.08 30.59 15.74
CA ASN A 389 10.45 30.32 15.31
C ASN A 389 11.06 29.18 16.15
N ASP A 390 11.72 28.23 15.48
CA ASP A 390 12.40 27.09 16.11
C ASP A 390 11.51 26.33 17.12
N LEU A 391 10.26 26.06 16.75
CA LEU A 391 9.39 25.15 17.49
C LEU A 391 9.82 23.70 17.23
N ALA A 392 9.88 22.89 18.27
CA ALA A 392 10.05 21.44 18.18
C ALA A 392 8.80 20.72 18.67
N VAL A 393 8.27 19.81 17.85
CA VAL A 393 7.11 18.97 18.16
C VAL A 393 7.57 17.51 18.19
N VAL A 394 7.37 16.86 19.34
CA VAL A 394 7.49 15.41 19.49
C VAL A 394 6.10 14.80 19.39
N VAL A 395 5.91 13.88 18.45
CA VAL A 395 4.66 13.14 18.24
C VAL A 395 4.87 11.69 18.62
N ASP A 396 4.20 11.23 19.67
CA ASP A 396 4.18 9.82 20.11
C ASP A 396 2.78 9.24 19.84
N ASP A 397 2.65 8.38 18.81
CA ASP A 397 1.39 7.67 18.51
C ASP A 397 1.41 6.27 19.10
N LEU A 398 0.50 6.01 20.04
CA LEU A 398 0.35 4.76 20.78
C LEU A 398 -0.82 3.90 20.26
N ALA A 399 -1.51 4.33 19.21
CA ALA A 399 -2.59 3.56 18.57
C ALA A 399 -2.12 2.73 17.36
N THR A 400 -0.84 2.78 16.99
CA THR A 400 -0.20 1.83 16.07
C THR A 400 0.28 0.57 16.82
N PRO A 401 0.37 -0.62 16.17
CA PRO A 401 0.78 -1.86 16.84
C PRO A 401 2.17 -1.82 17.47
N THR A 402 3.08 -1.04 16.87
CA THR A 402 4.31 -0.56 17.48
C THR A 402 4.19 0.95 17.72
N PRO A 403 4.63 1.50 18.87
CA PRO A 403 4.57 2.95 19.11
C PRO A 403 5.36 3.76 18.08
N ALA A 404 4.71 4.71 17.42
CA ALA A 404 5.32 5.53 16.35
C ALA A 404 5.78 6.89 16.90
N ARG A 405 7.06 6.98 17.27
CA ARG A 405 7.69 8.23 17.68
C ARG A 405 8.26 9.00 16.50
N ASN A 406 7.70 10.16 16.22
CA ASN A 406 8.16 11.09 15.19
C ASN A 406 8.60 12.41 15.84
N ILE A 407 9.66 13.02 15.33
CA ILE A 407 10.21 14.28 15.84
C ILE A 407 10.28 15.26 14.67
N VAL A 408 9.81 16.48 14.90
CA VAL A 408 9.88 17.59 13.94
C VAL A 408 10.49 18.79 14.67
N GLU A 409 11.60 19.30 14.16
CA GLU A 409 12.44 20.34 14.78
C GLU A 409 12.56 21.54 13.84
N GLY A 410 13.00 22.69 14.35
CA GLY A 410 13.23 23.87 13.51
C GLY A 410 11.97 24.38 12.81
N ILE A 411 10.78 24.19 13.41
CA ILE A 411 9.52 24.61 12.81
C ILE A 411 9.44 26.15 12.86
N GLY A 412 9.56 26.77 11.69
CA GLY A 412 9.32 28.18 11.46
C GLY A 412 7.96 28.35 10.79
N PHE A 413 7.02 29.06 11.41
CA PHE A 413 5.70 29.31 10.86
C PHE A 413 5.37 30.79 10.91
N THR A 414 5.02 31.38 9.77
CA THR A 414 4.71 32.80 9.65
C THR A 414 3.42 33.03 8.86
N LEU A 415 2.52 33.83 9.43
CA LEU A 415 1.34 34.38 8.78
C LEU A 415 1.42 35.91 8.75
N LYS A 416 1.08 36.55 7.64
CA LYS A 416 1.08 38.03 7.51
C LYS A 416 -0.24 38.60 6.99
N ASN A 417 -0.63 39.73 7.54
CA ASN A 417 -1.88 40.46 7.26
C ASN A 417 -3.15 39.66 7.60
N ILE A 418 -3.25 39.11 8.81
CA ILE A 418 -4.47 38.45 9.29
C ILE A 418 -5.51 39.52 9.66
N SER A 419 -6.75 39.36 9.20
CA SER A 419 -7.88 40.21 9.57
C SER A 419 -9.04 39.34 10.05
N LEU A 420 -9.57 39.60 11.26
CA LEU A 420 -10.74 38.87 11.78
C LEU A 420 -12.07 39.40 11.20
N SER A 421 -12.11 40.67 10.75
CA SER A 421 -13.28 41.28 10.12
C SER A 421 -13.40 40.99 8.63
N GLU A 422 -12.28 40.75 7.95
CA GLU A 422 -12.18 40.57 6.50
C GLU A 422 -11.57 39.18 6.14
N PRO A 423 -12.11 38.04 6.62
CA PRO A 423 -11.49 36.72 6.43
C PRO A 423 -11.43 36.25 4.97
N ALA A 424 -11.99 37.02 4.03
CA ALA A 424 -11.85 36.82 2.58
C ALA A 424 -10.56 37.41 1.99
N THR A 425 -9.74 38.14 2.76
CA THR A 425 -8.42 38.61 2.30
C THR A 425 -7.40 37.47 2.35
N PRO A 426 -6.58 37.26 1.30
CA PRO A 426 -5.51 36.27 1.33
C PRO A 426 -4.41 36.64 2.34
N VAL A 427 -4.18 35.75 3.29
CA VAL A 427 -3.08 35.80 4.27
C VAL A 427 -1.86 35.10 3.66
N ALA A 428 -0.68 35.71 3.78
CA ALA A 428 0.55 35.07 3.29
C ALA A 428 1.09 34.07 4.33
N LEU A 429 1.19 32.80 3.96
CA LEU A 429 1.75 31.70 4.76
C LEU A 429 3.17 31.35 4.29
N THR A 430 4.08 31.20 5.25
CA THR A 430 5.32 30.43 5.10
C THR A 430 5.42 29.43 6.26
N LEU A 431 5.72 28.17 5.95
CA LEU A 431 6.01 27.11 6.91
C LEU A 431 7.32 26.42 6.50
N GLU A 432 8.28 26.37 7.40
CA GLU A 432 9.51 25.57 7.30
C GLU A 432 9.55 24.57 8.45
N ALA A 433 10.07 23.36 8.21
CA ALA A 433 10.27 22.34 9.25
C ALA A 433 11.40 21.37 8.88
N GLN A 434 12.05 20.80 9.90
CA GLN A 434 13.13 19.83 9.76
C GLN A 434 12.73 18.49 10.38
N PHE A 435 13.10 17.40 9.73
CA PHE A 435 12.76 16.03 10.10
C PHE A 435 14.06 15.24 10.28
N PRO A 436 14.52 15.01 11.53
CA PRO A 436 15.74 14.25 11.79
C PRO A 436 15.73 12.87 11.08
N PRO A 437 16.86 12.43 10.48
CA PRO A 437 18.20 12.99 10.57
C PRO A 437 18.59 13.98 9.45
N GLY A 438 17.64 14.56 8.69
CA GLY A 438 17.99 15.52 7.63
C GLY A 438 16.95 15.78 6.53
N GLY A 439 15.69 15.38 6.73
CA GLY A 439 14.60 15.83 5.87
C GLY A 439 14.27 17.31 6.11
N ARG A 440 13.82 18.01 5.07
CA ARG A 440 13.34 19.40 5.16
C ARG A 440 12.01 19.55 4.44
N LEU A 441 11.15 20.40 4.98
CA LEU A 441 9.90 20.85 4.40
C LEU A 441 9.92 22.37 4.31
N ARG A 442 9.51 22.92 3.17
CA ARG A 442 9.11 24.32 3.03
C ARG A 442 7.80 24.40 2.25
N ILE A 443 6.86 25.20 2.76
CA ILE A 443 5.58 25.52 2.12
C ILE A 443 5.42 27.05 2.11
N ASP A 444 5.09 27.63 0.98
CA ASP A 444 4.81 29.06 0.83
C ASP A 444 3.54 29.31 0.02
N GLY A 445 2.74 30.31 0.40
CA GLY A 445 1.73 30.86 -0.49
C GLY A 445 0.58 31.62 0.18
N PRO A 446 -0.30 32.24 -0.61
CA PRO A 446 -1.54 32.82 -0.12
C PRO A 446 -2.55 31.73 0.30
N VAL A 447 -3.20 31.96 1.45
CA VAL A 447 -4.36 31.21 1.95
C VAL A 447 -5.47 32.19 2.30
N THR A 448 -6.70 31.91 1.88
CA THR A 448 -7.89 32.74 2.14
C THR A 448 -8.78 32.04 3.18
N PRO A 449 -8.80 32.48 4.46
CA PRO A 449 -9.47 31.76 5.54
C PRO A 449 -10.96 31.48 5.31
N ALA A 450 -11.73 32.45 4.80
CA ALA A 450 -13.19 32.34 4.63
C ALA A 450 -13.65 31.24 3.66
N THR A 451 -12.79 30.80 2.75
CA THR A 451 -13.09 29.74 1.76
C THR A 451 -12.15 28.55 1.86
N ALA A 452 -11.21 28.59 2.81
CA ALA A 452 -10.02 27.72 2.89
C ALA A 452 -9.17 27.65 1.60
N ALA A 453 -9.42 28.53 0.61
CA ALA A 453 -8.74 28.46 -0.68
C ALA A 453 -7.25 28.79 -0.54
N ALA A 454 -6.39 28.02 -1.19
CA ALA A 454 -4.94 28.10 -1.03
C ALA A 454 -4.21 27.85 -2.36
N THR A 455 -3.07 28.49 -2.53
CA THR A 455 -2.12 28.20 -3.63
C THR A 455 -0.74 28.12 -3.01
N LEU A 456 -0.23 26.90 -2.84
CA LEU A 456 0.92 26.57 -2.00
C LEU A 456 2.04 25.97 -2.84
N ALA A 457 3.16 26.67 -2.95
CA ALA A 457 4.41 26.08 -3.37
C ALA A 457 4.92 25.15 -2.25
N ILE A 458 5.32 23.93 -2.60
CA ILE A 458 5.77 22.88 -1.68
C ILE A 458 7.14 22.40 -2.15
N ASP A 459 8.13 22.42 -1.26
CA ASP A 459 9.48 21.88 -1.47
C ASP A 459 9.84 20.96 -0.29
N VAL A 460 9.66 19.66 -0.49
CA VAL A 460 10.05 18.57 0.42
C VAL A 460 11.37 18.00 -0.06
N GLN A 461 12.35 17.88 0.82
CA GLN A 461 13.68 17.38 0.50
C GLN A 461 14.10 16.30 1.49
N ALA A 462 14.50 15.14 0.96
CA ALA A 462 15.10 14.02 1.70
C ALA A 462 14.31 13.47 2.91
N LEU A 463 12.99 13.66 2.98
CA LEU A 463 12.12 13.21 4.07
C LEU A 463 12.25 11.68 4.29
N PRO A 464 12.64 11.21 5.49
CA PRO A 464 12.93 9.79 5.72
C PRO A 464 11.66 8.92 5.81
N LEU A 465 11.59 7.86 5.01
CA LEU A 465 10.42 6.97 4.96
C LEU A 465 10.31 5.97 6.11
N ALA A 466 11.39 5.75 6.88
CA ALA A 466 11.45 4.68 7.88
C ALA A 466 10.36 4.81 8.97
N GLY A 467 10.06 6.05 9.39
CA GLY A 467 9.05 6.36 10.42
C GLY A 467 7.60 6.05 10.02
N ILE A 468 7.34 5.75 8.75
CA ILE A 468 6.01 5.34 8.27
C ILE A 468 5.73 3.85 8.58
N THR A 469 6.75 3.04 8.89
CA THR A 469 6.62 1.59 9.14
C THR A 469 5.47 1.22 10.09
N PRO A 470 5.31 1.80 11.29
CA PRO A 470 4.26 1.40 12.24
C PRO A 470 2.82 1.56 11.71
N TYR A 471 2.63 2.46 10.74
CA TYR A 471 1.34 2.69 10.09
C TYR A 471 1.04 1.68 8.97
N LEU A 472 2.07 0.96 8.48
CA LEU A 472 1.93 -0.10 7.47
C LEU A 472 1.77 -1.49 8.11
N GLU A 473 2.36 -1.71 9.29
CA GLU A 473 2.29 -2.98 10.03
C GLU A 473 0.88 -3.59 10.21
N PRO A 474 -0.21 -2.82 10.42
CA PRO A 474 -1.57 -3.38 10.48
C PRO A 474 -2.00 -4.11 9.20
N PHE A 475 -1.46 -3.72 8.04
CA PHE A 475 -1.90 -4.19 6.72
C PHE A 475 -0.85 -5.06 6.02
N LEU A 476 0.43 -4.79 6.27
CA LEU A 476 1.57 -5.40 5.59
C LEU A 476 2.62 -5.87 6.60
N ASN A 477 3.08 -7.11 6.45
CA ASN A 477 4.21 -7.65 7.19
C ASN A 477 5.53 -7.27 6.50
N LEU A 478 5.73 -5.96 6.31
CA LEU A 478 6.81 -5.39 5.51
C LEU A 478 7.37 -4.14 6.20
N ARG A 479 8.68 -4.15 6.48
CA ARG A 479 9.36 -2.99 7.09
C ARG A 479 10.08 -2.16 6.04
N ILE A 480 9.93 -0.84 6.10
CA ILE A 480 10.79 0.08 5.35
C ILE A 480 12.13 0.17 6.08
N ALA A 481 13.21 -0.30 5.43
CA ALA A 481 14.56 -0.28 5.98
C ALA A 481 15.32 1.01 5.62
N GLY A 482 14.93 1.68 4.53
CA GLY A 482 15.51 2.94 4.10
C GLY A 482 14.72 3.57 2.95
N GLY A 483 14.92 4.87 2.77
CA GLY A 483 14.30 5.64 1.68
C GLY A 483 14.14 7.11 2.06
N ASN A 484 14.30 7.99 1.08
CA ASN A 484 14.16 9.44 1.22
C ASN A 484 13.24 9.98 0.12
N VAL A 485 12.14 10.64 0.50
CA VAL A 485 11.23 11.32 -0.43
C VAL A 485 11.66 12.79 -0.63
N GLY A 486 11.56 13.26 -1.86
CA GLY A 486 11.43 14.66 -2.20
C GLY A 486 10.19 14.90 -3.05
N VAL A 487 9.58 16.07 -2.91
CA VAL A 487 8.41 16.52 -3.69
C VAL A 487 8.62 18.00 -3.94
N LYS A 488 8.46 18.45 -5.19
CA LYS A 488 8.56 19.87 -5.54
C LYS A 488 7.45 20.26 -6.49
N GLY A 489 6.57 21.16 -6.07
CA GLY A 489 5.41 21.53 -6.87
C GLY A 489 4.57 22.65 -6.29
N GLU A 490 3.40 22.85 -6.89
CA GLU A 490 2.39 23.82 -6.48
C GLU A 490 1.05 23.11 -6.31
N ALA A 491 0.55 23.06 -5.07
CA ALA A 491 -0.79 22.61 -4.74
C ALA A 491 -1.77 23.80 -4.82
N ARG A 492 -2.96 23.56 -5.37
CA ARG A 492 -4.05 24.54 -5.45
C ARG A 492 -5.32 23.91 -4.90
N TYR A 493 -6.07 24.68 -4.11
CA TYR A 493 -7.32 24.27 -3.51
C TYR A 493 -8.28 25.46 -3.46
N GLY A 494 -9.56 25.25 -3.81
CA GLY A 494 -10.60 26.28 -3.72
C GLY A 494 -11.65 26.13 -4.81
N ASN A 495 -12.76 26.86 -4.69
CA ASN A 495 -13.86 26.90 -5.67
C ASN A 495 -14.49 25.53 -6.03
N GLY A 496 -14.31 24.50 -5.21
CA GLY A 496 -14.74 23.12 -5.50
C GLY A 496 -13.73 22.30 -6.31
N GLU A 497 -12.50 22.79 -6.48
CA GLU A 497 -11.40 22.06 -7.12
C GLU A 497 -10.20 21.90 -6.19
N ALA A 498 -9.47 20.80 -6.36
CA ALA A 498 -8.17 20.56 -5.75
C ALA A 498 -7.20 20.05 -6.82
N GLY A 499 -5.94 20.45 -6.78
CA GLY A 499 -4.96 19.99 -7.76
C GLY A 499 -3.50 20.21 -7.33
N PHE A 500 -2.59 19.53 -8.01
CA PHE A 500 -1.16 19.56 -7.76
C PHE A 500 -0.39 19.49 -9.08
N LYS A 501 0.59 20.38 -9.26
CA LYS A 501 1.54 20.33 -10.39
C LYS A 501 2.97 20.27 -9.88
N GLY A 502 3.78 19.31 -10.33
CA GLY A 502 5.17 19.20 -9.89
C GLY A 502 5.85 17.85 -10.11
N ASP A 503 6.94 17.64 -9.39
CA ASP A 503 7.78 16.44 -9.46
C ASP A 503 7.84 15.73 -8.09
N LEU A 504 8.02 14.42 -8.11
CA LEU A 504 8.23 13.56 -6.93
C LEU A 504 9.45 12.67 -7.17
N ALA A 505 10.28 12.48 -6.14
CA ALA A 505 11.42 11.57 -6.18
C ALA A 505 11.50 10.73 -4.90
N VAL A 506 11.76 9.44 -5.03
CA VAL A 506 12.05 8.53 -3.92
C VAL A 506 13.43 7.93 -4.14
N ASN A 507 14.37 8.14 -3.22
CA ASN A 507 15.77 7.76 -3.37
C ASN A 507 16.20 6.76 -2.30
N ARG A 508 17.06 5.80 -2.68
CA ARG A 508 17.63 4.74 -1.82
C ARG A 508 16.57 3.94 -1.06
N PHE A 509 15.47 3.58 -1.74
CA PHE A 509 14.37 2.85 -1.13
C PHE A 509 14.77 1.39 -0.89
N SER A 510 14.47 0.86 0.29
CA SER A 510 14.65 -0.56 0.62
C SER A 510 13.60 -1.04 1.63
N THR A 511 13.13 -2.26 1.41
CA THR A 511 12.15 -2.95 2.26
C THR A 511 12.64 -4.34 2.63
N VAL A 512 12.19 -4.83 3.78
CA VAL A 512 12.59 -6.12 4.37
C VAL A 512 11.34 -6.90 4.76
N ASP A 513 11.33 -8.18 4.39
CA ASP A 513 10.30 -9.18 4.75
C ASP A 513 10.23 -9.34 6.28
N GLY A 514 9.05 -9.14 6.87
CA GLY A 514 8.86 -9.21 8.33
C GLY A 514 8.93 -10.63 8.93
N VAL A 515 8.83 -11.68 8.10
CA VAL A 515 8.99 -13.09 8.53
C VAL A 515 10.45 -13.54 8.38
N LEU A 516 11.05 -13.28 7.21
CA LEU A 516 12.36 -13.86 6.84
C LEU A 516 13.55 -12.93 7.07
N ALA A 517 13.32 -11.64 7.31
CA ALA A 517 14.35 -10.61 7.41
C ALA A 517 15.27 -10.48 6.16
N GLU A 518 14.86 -11.02 5.01
CA GLU A 518 15.52 -10.81 3.72
C GLU A 518 15.08 -9.49 3.05
N ASP A 519 15.97 -8.86 2.27
CA ASP A 519 15.61 -7.79 1.31
C ASP A 519 14.38 -8.21 0.49
N PHE A 520 13.34 -7.37 0.38
CA PHE A 520 12.19 -7.69 -0.47
C PHE A 520 12.21 -6.93 -1.79
N VAL A 521 11.98 -5.62 -1.73
CA VAL A 521 12.00 -4.67 -2.86
C VAL A 521 12.90 -3.48 -2.51
N LYS A 522 13.75 -3.07 -3.47
CA LYS A 522 14.63 -1.91 -3.35
C LYS A 522 14.86 -1.24 -4.70
N PHE A 523 15.24 0.04 -4.70
CA PHE A 523 15.66 0.78 -5.89
C PHE A 523 16.56 1.98 -5.54
N SER A 524 17.48 2.34 -6.43
CA SER A 524 18.36 3.51 -6.27
C SER A 524 17.57 4.81 -6.33
N SER A 525 16.69 4.96 -7.34
CA SER A 525 15.75 6.08 -7.42
C SER A 525 14.51 5.76 -8.24
N LEU A 526 13.38 6.34 -7.81
CA LEU A 526 12.13 6.48 -8.55
C LEU A 526 11.87 7.97 -8.71
N GLY A 527 11.91 8.49 -9.93
CA GLY A 527 11.48 9.84 -10.27
C GLY A 527 10.14 9.83 -11.00
N ILE A 528 9.27 10.76 -10.68
CA ILE A 528 8.01 11.05 -11.36
C ILE A 528 8.01 12.54 -11.65
N THR A 529 8.04 12.93 -12.92
CA THR A 529 8.21 14.32 -13.35
C THR A 529 7.06 14.79 -14.21
N GLY A 530 6.70 16.08 -14.08
CA GLY A 530 5.57 16.67 -14.81
C GLY A 530 4.23 16.05 -14.39
N ILE A 531 4.02 15.85 -13.08
CA ILE A 531 2.71 15.52 -12.52
C ILE A 531 1.80 16.73 -12.72
N ASP A 532 0.61 16.51 -13.27
CA ASP A 532 -0.47 17.48 -13.37
C ASP A 532 -1.78 16.77 -13.00
N ALA A 533 -2.15 16.86 -11.72
CA ALA A 533 -3.31 16.20 -11.15
C ALA A 533 -4.35 17.24 -10.71
N SER A 534 -5.63 16.97 -10.99
CA SER A 534 -6.77 17.75 -10.50
C SER A 534 -7.96 16.86 -10.17
N THR A 535 -8.79 17.32 -9.24
CA THR A 535 -10.07 16.71 -8.93
C THR A 535 -11.14 17.76 -8.61
N THR A 536 -12.34 17.53 -9.11
CA THR A 536 -13.56 18.26 -8.71
C THR A 536 -14.10 17.73 -7.39
N LEU A 537 -14.86 18.55 -6.67
CA LEU A 537 -15.58 18.22 -5.44
C LEU A 537 -16.99 18.82 -5.52
N PRO A 538 -18.03 18.18 -4.95
CA PRO A 538 -18.00 16.96 -4.14
C PRO A 538 -18.05 15.65 -4.93
N GLU A 539 -18.31 15.68 -6.24
CA GLU A 539 -18.21 14.49 -7.11
C GLU A 539 -16.78 14.41 -7.69
N PRO A 540 -15.94 13.45 -7.25
CA PRO A 540 -14.55 13.36 -7.69
C PRO A 540 -14.43 12.78 -9.10
N ARG A 541 -14.32 13.67 -10.09
CA ARG A 541 -13.66 13.36 -11.35
C ARG A 541 -12.18 13.65 -11.16
N VAL A 542 -11.32 12.66 -11.31
CA VAL A 542 -9.87 12.81 -11.13
C VAL A 542 -9.23 12.82 -12.51
N THR A 543 -8.52 13.90 -12.84
CA THR A 543 -7.62 13.94 -14.01
C THR A 543 -6.19 13.88 -13.52
N ALA A 544 -5.39 12.92 -13.97
CA ALA A 544 -4.01 12.74 -13.52
C ALA A 544 -3.05 12.49 -14.69
N ARG A 545 -2.28 13.51 -15.08
CA ARG A 545 -1.25 13.40 -16.13
C ARG A 545 0.14 13.35 -15.51
N VAL A 546 1.06 12.63 -16.16
CA VAL A 546 2.48 12.52 -15.78
C VAL A 546 3.32 12.52 -17.06
N ASP A 547 4.25 13.45 -17.21
CA ASP A 547 5.15 13.49 -18.38
C ASP A 547 6.08 12.27 -18.41
N ALA A 548 6.75 11.97 -17.29
CA ALA A 548 7.61 10.79 -17.20
C ALA A 548 7.71 10.14 -15.81
N ILE A 549 7.90 8.82 -15.80
CA ILE A 549 8.26 7.99 -14.64
C ILE A 549 9.60 7.32 -14.96
N ARG A 550 10.58 7.36 -14.04
CA ARG A 550 11.91 6.78 -14.21
C ARG A 550 12.31 5.98 -12.98
N LEU A 551 12.59 4.68 -13.15
CA LEU A 551 12.95 3.77 -12.06
C LEU A 551 14.32 3.13 -12.32
N VAL A 552 15.25 3.35 -11.40
CA VAL A 552 16.69 3.05 -11.55
C VAL A 552 17.17 2.05 -10.49
N ASP A 553 17.91 1.04 -10.96
CA ASP A 553 18.35 -0.15 -10.20
C ASP A 553 17.23 -0.86 -9.41
N PRO A 554 16.01 -1.06 -9.95
CA PRO A 554 14.97 -1.79 -9.24
C PRO A 554 15.36 -3.25 -9.05
N SER A 555 15.25 -3.74 -7.81
CA SER A 555 15.51 -5.13 -7.48
C SER A 555 14.41 -5.69 -6.59
N ALA A 556 13.96 -6.89 -6.93
CA ALA A 556 12.92 -7.62 -6.22
C ALA A 556 13.26 -9.11 -6.14
N ARG A 557 12.90 -9.75 -5.03
CA ARG A 557 13.08 -11.20 -4.81
C ARG A 557 11.73 -11.91 -4.82
N PHE A 558 11.58 -12.90 -5.68
CA PHE A 558 10.48 -13.87 -5.63
C PHE A 558 11.03 -15.22 -5.14
N ALA A 559 10.47 -15.73 -4.06
CA ALA A 559 10.85 -17.02 -3.48
C ALA A 559 9.61 -17.92 -3.31
N VAL A 560 9.70 -19.15 -3.82
CA VAL A 560 8.82 -20.25 -3.44
C VAL A 560 9.46 -20.98 -2.26
N ASN A 561 8.70 -21.20 -1.19
CA ASN A 561 9.15 -21.85 0.04
C ASN A 561 9.06 -23.37 -0.07
N ALA A 562 9.64 -24.09 0.90
CA ALA A 562 9.69 -25.56 0.90
C ALA A 562 8.31 -26.24 1.06
N ASP A 563 7.30 -25.49 1.50
CA ASP A 563 5.89 -25.88 1.61
C ASP A 563 5.04 -25.51 0.38
N GLY A 564 5.62 -24.80 -0.60
CA GLY A 564 4.92 -24.28 -1.78
C GLY A 564 4.27 -22.89 -1.59
N THR A 565 4.40 -22.26 -0.42
CA THR A 565 4.00 -20.84 -0.23
C THR A 565 4.98 -19.90 -0.92
N THR A 566 4.67 -18.60 -0.97
CA THR A 566 5.57 -17.57 -1.51
C THR A 566 5.94 -16.54 -0.45
N ASN A 567 7.06 -15.84 -0.62
CA ASN A 567 7.34 -14.67 0.24
C ASN A 567 6.31 -13.54 0.05
N PHE A 568 5.72 -13.39 -1.15
CA PHE A 568 4.65 -12.42 -1.39
C PHE A 568 3.38 -12.70 -0.55
N SER A 569 2.98 -13.97 -0.42
CA SER A 569 1.85 -14.38 0.42
C SER A 569 2.09 -14.18 1.93
N ASN A 570 3.35 -13.99 2.36
CA ASN A 570 3.69 -13.73 3.76
C ASN A 570 3.67 -12.23 4.11
N ILE A 571 3.69 -11.36 3.10
CA ILE A 571 3.72 -9.89 3.23
C ILE A 571 2.31 -9.31 3.35
N LEU A 572 1.34 -9.87 2.62
CA LEU A 572 -0.07 -9.49 2.79
C LEU A 572 -0.57 -10.05 4.13
N ARG A 573 -0.91 -9.17 5.08
CA ARG A 573 -1.51 -9.61 6.34
C ARG A 573 -2.94 -10.04 6.05
N SER A 574 -3.20 -11.35 6.05
CA SER A 574 -4.57 -11.89 5.97
C SER A 574 -5.42 -11.26 7.08
N GLY A 575 -6.37 -10.41 6.68
CA GLY A 575 -7.09 -9.52 7.57
C GLY A 575 -8.11 -10.22 8.44
N GLU A 576 -7.65 -10.96 9.45
CA GLU A 576 -8.43 -11.11 10.69
C GLU A 576 -8.45 -9.72 11.35
N ALA A 577 -9.43 -8.91 10.95
CA ALA A 577 -9.66 -7.60 11.51
C ALA A 577 -9.79 -7.73 13.04
N PRO A 578 -9.18 -6.83 13.84
CA PRO A 578 -9.30 -6.92 15.29
C PRO A 578 -10.78 -6.92 15.65
N ALA A 579 -11.23 -8.01 16.28
CA ALA A 579 -12.64 -8.21 16.58
C ALA A 579 -13.10 -7.16 17.59
N SER A 580 -13.62 -6.04 17.08
CA SER A 580 -14.19 -4.97 17.88
C SER A 580 -15.22 -5.56 18.82
N SER A 581 -15.11 -5.21 20.11
CA SER A 581 -15.73 -5.93 21.22
C SER A 581 -17.25 -6.05 21.08
N ALA A 582 -17.69 -7.14 20.45
CA ALA A 582 -19.07 -7.54 20.40
C ALA A 582 -19.46 -8.01 21.81
N ALA A 583 -20.00 -7.08 22.61
CA ALA A 583 -20.60 -7.41 23.90
C ALA A 583 -21.62 -8.55 23.72
N PRO A 584 -21.67 -9.53 24.65
CA PRO A 584 -22.43 -10.76 24.44
C PRO A 584 -23.94 -10.51 24.51
N ALA A 585 -24.54 -10.18 23.37
CA ALA A 585 -25.98 -10.11 23.19
C ALA A 585 -26.58 -11.50 23.37
N ALA A 586 -27.36 -11.68 24.44
CA ALA A 586 -27.97 -12.96 24.77
C ALA A 586 -29.03 -13.38 23.74
N SER A 587 -29.12 -14.68 23.48
CA SER A 587 -30.16 -15.24 22.60
C SER A 587 -31.56 -15.04 23.18
N GLY A 588 -32.48 -14.45 22.42
CA GLY A 588 -33.85 -14.20 22.87
C GLY A 588 -34.81 -13.83 21.74
N ALA A 589 -35.85 -14.66 21.60
CA ALA A 589 -37.06 -14.49 20.76
C ALA A 589 -36.87 -14.40 19.23
N ALA A 590 -37.76 -15.11 18.52
CA ALA A 590 -37.98 -14.96 17.08
C ALA A 590 -39.42 -14.48 16.83
N GLY A 591 -39.65 -13.76 15.72
CA GLY A 591 -40.98 -13.65 15.12
C GLY A 591 -41.62 -12.26 15.04
N ALA A 592 -41.14 -11.41 14.14
CA ALA A 592 -41.97 -10.45 13.39
C ALA A 592 -41.23 -10.01 12.11
N PRO A 593 -41.87 -9.91 10.94
CA PRO A 593 -41.24 -9.39 9.73
C PRO A 593 -41.21 -7.86 9.72
N ALA A 594 -40.02 -7.27 9.61
CA ALA A 594 -39.84 -5.88 9.21
C ALA A 594 -39.78 -5.80 7.66
N PRO A 595 -40.21 -4.70 7.03
CA PRO A 595 -40.52 -4.67 5.60
C PRO A 595 -39.29 -4.71 4.69
N GLU A 596 -39.48 -5.24 3.48
CA GLU A 596 -38.55 -5.13 2.37
C GLU A 596 -38.41 -3.66 1.91
N SER A 597 -37.53 -2.92 2.56
CA SER A 597 -36.88 -1.73 1.99
C SER A 597 -35.44 -2.06 1.66
N ALA A 598 -35.27 -3.03 0.74
CA ALA A 598 -34.01 -3.23 0.04
C ALA A 598 -33.75 -2.02 -0.86
N VAL A 599 -33.25 -0.93 -0.25
CA VAL A 599 -32.64 0.17 -0.98
C VAL A 599 -31.43 -0.42 -1.68
N THR A 600 -31.59 -0.71 -2.96
CA THR A 600 -30.50 -0.99 -3.87
C THR A 600 -29.70 0.29 -4.06
N THR A 601 -28.87 0.61 -3.07
CA THR A 601 -27.60 1.30 -3.33
C THR A 601 -26.83 0.41 -4.29
N GLY A 602 -27.08 0.58 -5.58
CA GLY A 602 -26.21 0.05 -6.63
C GLY A 602 -24.77 0.51 -6.33
N PRO A 603 -23.75 -0.26 -6.78
CA PRO A 603 -22.37 0.04 -6.47
C PRO A 603 -22.10 1.51 -6.76
N ALA A 604 -21.72 2.26 -5.71
CA ALA A 604 -21.53 3.71 -5.80
C ALA A 604 -20.59 3.98 -6.98
N ALA A 605 -21.05 4.78 -7.94
CA ALA A 605 -20.39 4.92 -9.23
C ALA A 605 -18.93 5.29 -9.01
N SER A 606 -18.02 4.36 -9.35
CA SER A 606 -16.59 4.57 -9.16
C SER A 606 -16.17 5.88 -9.83
N PRO A 607 -15.35 6.71 -9.16
CA PRO A 607 -14.97 8.01 -9.70
C PRO A 607 -14.41 7.85 -11.12
N ALA A 608 -14.82 8.74 -12.02
CA ALA A 608 -14.24 8.79 -13.35
C ALA A 608 -12.80 9.29 -13.22
N VAL A 609 -11.83 8.39 -13.41
CA VAL A 609 -10.39 8.67 -13.35
C VAL A 609 -9.84 8.69 -14.77
N ASP A 610 -9.64 9.89 -15.30
CA ASP A 610 -8.91 10.12 -16.53
C ASP A 610 -7.41 10.25 -16.21
N TRP A 611 -6.56 9.47 -16.87
CA TRP A 611 -5.13 9.45 -16.53
C TRP A 611 -4.25 9.24 -17.76
N SER A 612 -3.04 9.81 -17.74
CA SER A 612 -2.04 9.58 -18.79
C SER A 612 -0.60 9.62 -18.27
N VAL A 613 0.26 8.82 -18.88
CA VAL A 613 1.70 8.74 -18.59
C VAL A 613 2.49 8.77 -19.91
N GLY A 614 3.21 9.87 -20.16
CA GLY A 614 3.93 10.11 -21.40
C GLY A 614 5.04 9.09 -21.66
N LYS A 615 5.91 8.87 -20.66
CA LYS A 615 6.98 7.87 -20.71
C LYS A 615 7.18 7.17 -19.37
N ILE A 616 7.27 5.85 -19.36
CA ILE A 616 7.90 5.07 -18.28
C ILE A 616 9.28 4.63 -18.78
N GLU A 617 10.32 4.82 -17.98
CA GLU A 617 11.69 4.37 -18.23
C GLU A 617 12.18 3.48 -17.07
N LEU A 618 12.70 2.31 -17.42
CA LEU A 618 13.27 1.34 -16.50
C LEU A 618 14.77 1.20 -16.81
N ALA A 619 15.62 1.33 -15.80
CA ALA A 619 17.07 1.28 -15.97
C ALA A 619 17.72 0.29 -14.99
N ASN A 620 18.45 -0.69 -15.54
CA ASN A 620 19.33 -1.60 -14.81
C ASN A 620 18.65 -2.45 -13.71
N GLY A 621 17.44 -2.96 -13.99
CA GLY A 621 16.72 -3.84 -13.07
C GLY A 621 17.39 -5.19 -12.84
N SER A 622 17.23 -5.74 -11.63
CA SER A 622 17.79 -7.05 -11.21
C SER A 622 16.79 -7.87 -10.39
N PHE A 623 16.17 -8.87 -11.02
CA PHE A 623 15.11 -9.70 -10.43
C PHE A 623 15.65 -11.09 -10.10
N ALA A 624 15.47 -11.53 -8.85
CA ALA A 624 15.95 -12.82 -8.38
C ALA A 624 14.78 -13.78 -8.10
N PHE A 625 14.80 -14.93 -8.76
CA PHE A 625 13.88 -16.05 -8.52
C PHE A 625 14.60 -17.18 -7.76
N ALA A 626 13.93 -17.75 -6.75
CA ALA A 626 14.42 -18.95 -6.05
C ALA A 626 13.27 -19.90 -5.68
N ASP A 627 13.31 -21.14 -6.18
CA ASP A 627 12.40 -22.21 -5.75
C ASP A 627 13.10 -23.09 -4.71
N ARG A 628 12.69 -22.95 -3.44
CA ARG A 628 13.17 -23.71 -2.28
C ARG A 628 12.40 -25.03 -2.08
N SER A 629 11.39 -25.33 -2.91
CA SER A 629 10.66 -26.62 -2.89
C SER A 629 11.38 -27.75 -3.63
N GLN A 630 12.27 -27.43 -4.58
CA GLN A 630 13.16 -28.43 -5.20
C GLN A 630 14.45 -28.63 -4.36
N LYS A 631 15.10 -29.78 -4.56
CA LYS A 631 16.39 -30.12 -3.93
C LYS A 631 17.38 -30.62 -5.00
N PRO A 632 18.48 -29.91 -5.27
CA PRO A 632 18.84 -28.58 -4.76
C PRO A 632 17.85 -27.50 -5.20
N ALA A 633 17.82 -26.38 -4.46
CA ALA A 633 16.93 -25.25 -4.74
C ALA A 633 17.30 -24.57 -6.07
N VAL A 634 16.33 -24.43 -6.97
CA VAL A 634 16.51 -23.79 -8.29
C VAL A 634 16.61 -22.28 -8.11
N ARG A 635 17.50 -21.63 -8.84
CA ARG A 635 17.65 -20.16 -8.86
C ARG A 635 17.78 -19.65 -10.29
N ALA A 636 17.20 -18.49 -10.55
CA ALA A 636 17.37 -17.74 -11.79
C ALA A 636 17.49 -16.24 -11.49
N GLY A 637 18.30 -15.55 -12.28
CA GLY A 637 18.45 -14.09 -12.24
C GLY A 637 18.10 -13.48 -13.59
N LEU A 638 17.40 -12.34 -13.57
CA LEU A 638 17.17 -11.46 -14.71
C LEU A 638 17.83 -10.11 -14.39
N ASP A 639 18.96 -9.84 -15.02
CA ASP A 639 19.86 -8.72 -14.76
C ASP A 639 19.85 -7.69 -15.91
N ALA A 640 20.31 -6.47 -15.61
CA ALA A 640 20.38 -5.34 -16.54
C ALA A 640 19.03 -4.99 -17.23
N PHE A 641 17.91 -5.36 -16.61
CA PHE A 641 16.58 -5.26 -17.21
C PHE A 641 16.17 -3.78 -17.39
N SER A 642 16.09 -3.35 -18.65
CA SER A 642 16.02 -1.93 -19.02
C SER A 642 15.14 -1.72 -20.25
N GLY A 643 14.45 -0.59 -20.33
CA GLY A 643 13.62 -0.23 -21.47
C GLY A 643 12.61 0.88 -21.18
N THR A 644 11.61 1.02 -22.06
CA THR A 644 10.62 2.10 -22.01
C THR A 644 9.22 1.64 -22.41
N VAL A 645 8.22 2.31 -21.84
CA VAL A 645 6.82 2.30 -22.30
C VAL A 645 6.42 3.75 -22.60
N THR A 646 5.83 4.05 -23.75
CA THR A 646 5.49 5.43 -24.13
C THR A 646 4.05 5.57 -24.60
N GLY A 647 3.32 6.57 -24.07
CA GLY A 647 1.95 6.88 -24.48
C GLY A 647 0.87 6.02 -23.83
N LEU A 648 0.99 5.74 -22.52
CA LEU A 648 -0.10 5.13 -21.75
C LEU A 648 -1.15 6.19 -21.42
N SER A 649 -2.44 5.90 -21.63
CA SER A 649 -3.52 6.83 -21.32
C SER A 649 -4.87 6.12 -21.19
N SER A 650 -5.83 6.70 -20.48
CA SER A 650 -7.24 6.24 -20.48
C SER A 650 -8.00 6.64 -21.76
N ASP A 651 -7.63 7.76 -22.39
CA ASP A 651 -8.40 8.38 -23.49
C ASP A 651 -8.03 7.86 -24.90
N ASN A 652 -6.75 7.55 -25.14
CA ASN A 652 -6.21 7.04 -26.40
C ASN A 652 -5.30 5.80 -26.18
N PRO A 653 -5.82 4.72 -25.55
CA PRO A 653 -5.02 3.61 -25.00
C PRO A 653 -4.43 2.66 -26.05
N ALA A 654 -4.95 2.62 -27.28
CA ALA A 654 -4.58 1.66 -28.32
C ALA A 654 -3.19 1.90 -28.97
N ARG A 655 -2.27 2.58 -28.26
CA ARG A 655 -1.02 3.11 -28.82
C ARG A 655 0.22 3.03 -27.93
N ALA A 656 0.14 2.53 -26.69
CA ALA A 656 1.31 2.56 -25.81
C ALA A 656 2.42 1.60 -26.32
N ASP A 657 3.46 2.16 -26.94
CA ASP A 657 4.57 1.39 -27.47
C ASP A 657 5.47 0.89 -26.32
N LEU A 658 5.75 -0.41 -26.33
CA LEU A 658 6.49 -1.15 -25.32
C LEU A 658 7.80 -1.67 -25.91
N GLN A 659 8.93 -1.39 -25.25
CA GLN A 659 10.25 -1.95 -25.58
C GLN A 659 11.06 -2.21 -24.30
N LEU A 660 11.33 -3.48 -23.98
CA LEU A 660 12.14 -3.90 -22.83
C LEU A 660 13.23 -4.90 -23.26
N SER A 661 14.32 -4.93 -22.52
CA SER A 661 15.47 -5.82 -22.75
C SER A 661 16.08 -6.26 -21.42
N GLY A 662 16.77 -7.39 -21.38
CA GLY A 662 17.50 -7.85 -20.19
C GLY A 662 18.32 -9.11 -20.42
N LYS A 663 19.02 -9.58 -19.38
CA LYS A 663 19.85 -10.78 -19.42
C LYS A 663 19.41 -11.82 -18.42
N ILE A 664 19.12 -13.05 -18.85
CA ILE A 664 18.76 -14.16 -17.96
C ILE A 664 19.98 -15.07 -17.78
N GLY A 665 20.35 -15.32 -16.52
CA GLY A 665 21.46 -16.22 -16.16
C GLY A 665 22.84 -15.75 -16.68
N GLY A 666 23.00 -14.45 -16.93
CA GLY A 666 24.23 -13.85 -17.46
C GLY A 666 24.46 -14.01 -18.98
N THR A 667 24.01 -15.11 -19.60
CA THR A 667 24.22 -15.39 -21.04
C THR A 667 23.00 -15.17 -21.92
N GLY A 668 21.80 -15.47 -21.42
CA GLY A 668 20.58 -15.41 -22.21
C GLY A 668 20.10 -13.98 -22.42
N ILE A 669 19.66 -13.65 -23.63
CA ILE A 669 19.12 -12.34 -23.98
C ILE A 669 17.60 -12.42 -24.00
N LEU A 670 16.94 -11.48 -23.31
CA LEU A 670 15.50 -11.26 -23.34
C LEU A 670 15.21 -9.93 -24.06
N GLU A 671 14.28 -9.97 -25.01
CA GLU A 671 13.72 -8.84 -25.75
C GLU A 671 12.19 -8.90 -25.65
N ILE A 672 11.53 -7.79 -25.29
CA ILE A 672 10.07 -7.67 -25.27
C ILE A 672 9.70 -6.43 -26.07
N ALA A 673 8.85 -6.55 -27.08
CA ALA A 673 8.37 -5.44 -27.90
C ALA A 673 6.88 -5.57 -28.18
N GLY A 674 6.12 -4.48 -28.17
CA GLY A 674 4.67 -4.57 -28.39
C GLY A 674 3.91 -3.25 -28.33
N LYS A 675 2.57 -3.37 -28.35
CA LYS A 675 1.62 -2.29 -28.08
C LYS A 675 0.63 -2.74 -27.01
N LEU A 676 0.45 -1.89 -26.01
CA LEU A 676 -0.29 -2.20 -24.78
C LEU A 676 -1.52 -1.31 -24.64
N ASP A 677 -2.72 -1.90 -24.63
CA ASP A 677 -3.94 -1.28 -24.08
C ASP A 677 -4.20 -1.93 -22.70
N PRO A 678 -4.01 -1.22 -21.57
CA PRO A 678 -4.18 -1.80 -20.24
C PRO A 678 -5.63 -2.23 -19.95
N ARG A 679 -6.62 -1.72 -20.69
CA ARG A 679 -8.03 -2.10 -20.55
C ARG A 679 -8.34 -3.42 -21.26
N ALA A 680 -7.42 -3.99 -22.04
CA ALA A 680 -7.58 -5.35 -22.59
C ALA A 680 -7.60 -6.43 -21.49
N LEU A 681 -7.21 -6.05 -20.25
CA LEU A 681 -7.36 -6.83 -19.02
C LEU A 681 -8.75 -6.70 -18.38
N THR A 682 -9.55 -5.68 -18.71
CA THR A 682 -10.93 -5.50 -18.24
C THR A 682 -11.93 -5.96 -19.31
N HIS A 683 -13.23 -5.86 -19.04
CA HIS A 683 -14.30 -6.29 -19.96
C HIS A 683 -14.61 -5.28 -21.09
N GLU A 684 -13.72 -4.32 -21.39
CA GLU A 684 -14.03 -3.25 -22.36
C GLU A 684 -13.91 -3.69 -23.83
N PRO A 685 -14.96 -3.51 -24.66
CA PRO A 685 -14.92 -3.86 -26.08
C PRO A 685 -13.88 -3.05 -26.87
N GLY A 686 -13.14 -3.74 -27.75
CA GLY A 686 -12.17 -3.11 -28.66
C GLY A 686 -10.84 -2.72 -28.03
N ALA A 687 -10.62 -3.00 -26.74
CA ALA A 687 -9.30 -2.91 -26.13
C ALA A 687 -8.44 -4.12 -26.53
N ALA A 688 -7.27 -3.86 -27.10
CA ALA A 688 -6.38 -4.89 -27.65
C ALA A 688 -4.90 -4.63 -27.34
N THR A 689 -4.19 -5.68 -26.92
CA THR A 689 -2.75 -5.68 -26.61
C THR A 689 -2.05 -6.70 -27.49
N GLU A 690 -0.92 -6.33 -28.10
CA GLU A 690 -0.04 -7.24 -28.84
C GLU A 690 1.38 -7.18 -28.27
N ILE A 691 1.90 -8.29 -27.77
CA ILE A 691 3.22 -8.39 -27.16
C ILE A 691 4.01 -9.50 -27.87
N LYS A 692 5.25 -9.20 -28.22
CA LYS A 692 6.24 -10.16 -28.74
C LYS A 692 7.36 -10.29 -27.71
N ILE A 693 7.67 -11.53 -27.34
CA ILE A 693 8.76 -11.86 -26.42
C ILE A 693 9.74 -12.76 -27.17
N GLY A 694 10.96 -12.28 -27.36
CA GLY A 694 12.08 -13.05 -27.91
C GLY A 694 13.07 -13.36 -26.81
N LEU A 695 13.47 -14.63 -26.70
CA LEU A 695 14.43 -15.11 -25.71
C LEU A 695 15.46 -16.00 -26.42
N ARG A 696 16.75 -15.75 -26.20
CA ARG A 696 17.83 -16.46 -26.92
C ARG A 696 19.01 -16.79 -26.01
N GLY A 697 19.46 -18.05 -26.00
CA GLY A 697 20.71 -18.46 -25.32
C GLY A 697 20.61 -18.60 -23.80
N VAL A 698 19.42 -18.93 -23.28
CA VAL A 698 19.23 -19.21 -21.84
C VAL A 698 19.68 -20.63 -21.53
N ASP A 699 20.67 -20.78 -20.65
CA ASP A 699 21.05 -22.08 -20.11
C ASP A 699 19.96 -22.61 -19.16
N LEU A 700 19.46 -23.82 -19.45
CA LEU A 700 18.49 -24.54 -18.61
C LEU A 700 19.16 -25.49 -17.60
N THR A 701 20.49 -25.62 -17.57
CA THR A 701 21.20 -26.45 -16.60
C THR A 701 20.85 -26.12 -15.13
N PRO A 702 20.63 -24.84 -14.71
CA PRO A 702 20.11 -24.52 -13.38
C PRO A 702 18.71 -25.08 -13.06
N ALA A 703 17.90 -25.38 -14.09
CA ALA A 703 16.58 -26.00 -13.97
C ALA A 703 16.62 -27.55 -13.95
N SER A 704 17.82 -28.15 -13.97
CA SER A 704 18.04 -29.61 -13.89
C SER A 704 17.23 -30.32 -12.78
N PRO A 705 17.01 -29.75 -11.56
CA PRO A 705 16.17 -30.39 -10.55
C PRO A 705 14.73 -30.69 -11.00
N TYR A 706 14.12 -29.86 -11.86
CA TYR A 706 12.79 -30.15 -12.42
C TYR A 706 12.83 -31.31 -13.44
N ALA A 707 13.87 -31.37 -14.27
CA ALA A 707 14.06 -32.50 -15.18
C ALA A 707 14.31 -33.80 -14.39
N GLY A 708 15.13 -33.73 -13.35
CA GLY A 708 15.36 -34.86 -12.44
C GLY A 708 14.10 -35.33 -11.73
N ARG A 709 13.19 -34.41 -11.39
CA ARG A 709 11.90 -34.71 -10.77
C ARG A 709 10.90 -35.39 -11.70
N TYR A 710 10.73 -34.87 -12.93
CA TYR A 710 9.62 -35.26 -13.83
C TYR A 710 10.05 -36.12 -15.03
N ALA A 711 11.28 -35.97 -15.53
CA ALA A 711 11.81 -36.73 -16.67
C ALA A 711 12.69 -37.92 -16.24
N GLY A 712 13.08 -38.01 -14.97
CA GLY A 712 13.95 -39.09 -14.46
C GLY A 712 15.42 -38.97 -14.86
N TYR A 713 15.84 -37.80 -15.36
CA TYR A 713 17.23 -37.50 -15.70
C TYR A 713 17.55 -36.03 -15.42
N GLU A 714 18.77 -35.76 -14.96
CA GLU A 714 19.35 -34.41 -14.91
C GLU A 714 19.52 -33.83 -16.33
N LEU A 715 19.65 -32.50 -16.44
CA LEU A 715 20.12 -31.84 -17.66
C LEU A 715 21.65 -31.71 -17.61
N ALA A 716 22.34 -32.24 -18.63
CA ALA A 716 23.79 -32.08 -18.78
C ALA A 716 24.14 -30.84 -19.63
N ARG A 717 23.31 -30.56 -20.65
CA ARG A 717 23.32 -29.32 -21.46
C ARG A 717 21.92 -29.10 -22.04
N ALA A 718 21.42 -27.87 -21.99
CA ALA A 718 20.25 -27.44 -22.77
C ALA A 718 20.22 -25.92 -22.87
N ASN A 719 20.21 -25.37 -24.09
CA ASN A 719 20.03 -23.94 -24.33
C ASN A 719 18.62 -23.68 -24.87
N LEU A 720 17.87 -22.79 -24.25
CA LEU A 720 16.55 -22.36 -24.69
C LEU A 720 16.64 -21.11 -25.59
N ALA A 721 15.90 -21.17 -26.69
CA ALA A 721 15.33 -20.00 -27.34
C ALA A 721 13.79 -20.13 -27.35
N LEU A 722 13.09 -19.01 -27.24
CA LEU A 722 11.63 -18.94 -27.16
C LEU A 722 11.19 -17.66 -27.88
N ASP A 723 10.38 -17.80 -28.92
CA ASP A 723 9.73 -16.68 -29.60
C ASP A 723 8.21 -16.80 -29.40
N VAL A 724 7.62 -15.79 -28.79
CA VAL A 724 6.20 -15.72 -28.41
C VAL A 724 5.56 -14.50 -29.06
N GLY A 725 4.47 -14.70 -29.81
CA GLY A 725 3.58 -13.64 -30.28
C GLY A 725 2.21 -13.76 -29.64
N THR A 726 1.92 -12.91 -28.66
CA THR A 726 0.63 -12.87 -27.95
C THR A 726 -0.22 -11.69 -28.42
N ARG A 727 -1.49 -11.95 -28.77
CA ARG A 727 -2.54 -10.94 -28.86
C ARG A 727 -3.63 -11.23 -27.83
N LEU A 728 -3.99 -10.21 -27.07
CA LEU A 728 -5.04 -10.20 -26.06
C LEU A 728 -6.10 -9.20 -26.50
N GLU A 729 -7.35 -9.63 -26.65
CA GLU A 729 -8.47 -8.78 -27.06
C GLU A 729 -9.75 -9.23 -26.33
N SER A 730 -10.44 -8.31 -25.67
CA SER A 730 -11.66 -8.61 -24.88
C SER A 730 -11.47 -9.83 -23.94
N ARG A 731 -10.38 -9.82 -23.16
CA ARG A 731 -9.91 -10.91 -22.26
C ARG A 731 -9.61 -12.28 -22.89
N LYS A 732 -9.75 -12.43 -24.21
CA LYS A 732 -9.34 -13.64 -24.95
C LYS A 732 -7.88 -13.55 -25.36
N VAL A 733 -7.11 -14.55 -24.97
CA VAL A 733 -5.70 -14.71 -25.34
C VAL A 733 -5.60 -15.61 -26.57
N ARG A 734 -4.92 -15.12 -27.59
CA ARG A 734 -4.29 -15.94 -28.63
C ARG A 734 -2.78 -15.73 -28.55
N SER A 735 -2.02 -16.79 -28.32
CA SER A 735 -0.57 -16.76 -28.32
C SER A 735 -0.02 -17.86 -29.19
N ASP A 736 0.71 -17.46 -30.23
CA ASP A 736 1.45 -18.36 -31.11
C ASP A 736 2.89 -18.41 -30.55
N ASN A 737 3.31 -19.57 -30.01
CA ASN A 737 4.55 -19.73 -29.22
C ASN A 737 5.45 -20.81 -29.82
N VAL A 738 6.70 -20.48 -30.13
CA VAL A 738 7.70 -21.40 -30.70
C VAL A 738 8.82 -21.62 -29.68
N ILE A 739 8.94 -22.87 -29.19
CA ILE A 739 9.95 -23.26 -28.22
C ILE A 739 11.08 -23.98 -28.96
N THR A 740 12.32 -23.51 -28.84
CA THR A 740 13.49 -24.13 -29.49
C THR A 740 14.55 -24.51 -28.46
N LEU A 741 14.87 -25.80 -28.36
CA LEU A 741 15.87 -26.35 -27.43
C LEU A 741 17.11 -26.81 -28.20
N ASN A 742 18.21 -26.07 -28.04
CA ASN A 742 19.48 -26.32 -28.70
C ASN A 742 20.43 -27.13 -27.81
N GLN A 743 21.19 -28.04 -28.42
CA GLN A 743 22.15 -28.93 -27.73
C GLN A 743 21.57 -29.80 -26.60
N PHE A 744 20.24 -29.96 -26.54
CA PHE A 744 19.54 -30.66 -25.47
C PHE A 744 20.09 -32.08 -25.27
N THR A 745 20.56 -32.37 -24.04
CA THR A 745 21.23 -33.61 -23.65
C THR A 745 20.97 -33.93 -22.18
N PHE A 746 20.40 -35.11 -21.90
CA PHE A 746 20.22 -35.64 -20.55
C PHE A 746 21.55 -36.09 -19.92
N GLY A 747 21.67 -35.89 -18.60
CA GLY A 747 22.78 -36.33 -17.77
C GLY A 747 22.47 -37.62 -17.00
N ASN A 748 22.79 -37.60 -15.71
CA ASN A 748 22.62 -38.76 -14.82
C ASN A 748 21.12 -39.12 -14.64
N PRO A 749 20.78 -40.42 -14.50
CA PRO A 749 19.43 -40.83 -14.12
C PRO A 749 19.11 -40.43 -12.67
N THR A 750 17.86 -40.05 -12.42
CA THR A 750 17.35 -39.67 -11.11
C THR A 750 16.16 -40.54 -10.73
N ASN A 751 16.30 -41.31 -9.65
CA ASN A 751 15.27 -42.24 -9.17
C ASN A 751 14.15 -41.51 -8.40
N HIS A 752 13.61 -40.42 -8.94
CA HIS A 752 12.56 -39.63 -8.31
C HIS A 752 11.18 -40.29 -8.50
N PRO A 753 10.32 -40.40 -7.48
CA PRO A 753 9.04 -41.10 -7.58
C PRO A 753 8.06 -40.46 -8.59
N ASP A 754 8.10 -39.13 -8.76
CA ASP A 754 7.26 -38.39 -9.72
C ASP A 754 7.73 -38.53 -11.19
N ALA A 755 8.82 -39.25 -11.46
CA ALA A 755 9.41 -39.33 -12.79
C ALA A 755 8.58 -40.17 -13.77
N THR A 756 8.49 -39.72 -15.02
CA THR A 756 7.80 -40.46 -16.08
C THR A 756 8.48 -41.79 -16.39
N LYS A 757 7.66 -42.80 -16.72
CA LYS A 757 8.11 -44.13 -17.16
C LYS A 757 8.32 -44.22 -18.68
N LEU A 758 8.03 -43.15 -19.42
CA LEU A 758 8.20 -43.10 -20.87
C LEU A 758 9.71 -43.07 -21.25
N PRO A 759 10.11 -43.68 -22.39
CA PRO A 759 11.49 -43.63 -22.90
C PRO A 759 11.85 -42.22 -23.46
N VAL A 760 11.99 -41.23 -22.58
CA VAL A 760 12.24 -39.83 -22.92
C VAL A 760 13.49 -39.61 -23.78
N ARG A 761 14.48 -40.51 -23.72
CA ARG A 761 15.69 -40.48 -24.56
C ARG A 761 15.38 -40.73 -26.04
N LEU A 762 14.54 -41.74 -26.34
CA LEU A 762 14.08 -42.03 -27.70
C LEU A 762 13.19 -40.90 -28.24
N ALA A 763 12.29 -40.38 -27.41
CA ALA A 763 11.47 -39.22 -27.78
C ALA A 763 12.32 -37.98 -28.14
N VAL A 764 13.37 -37.71 -27.37
CA VAL A 764 14.34 -36.65 -27.68
C VAL A 764 15.10 -36.91 -28.98
N ALA A 765 15.52 -38.16 -29.26
CA ALA A 765 16.20 -38.52 -30.51
C ALA A 765 15.30 -38.35 -31.75
N LEU A 766 14.00 -38.66 -31.64
CA LEU A 766 13.00 -38.50 -32.70
C LEU A 766 12.68 -37.02 -33.01
N LEU A 767 12.73 -36.15 -32.01
CA LEU A 767 12.40 -34.73 -32.15
C LEU A 767 13.60 -33.88 -32.59
N LYS A 768 14.82 -34.36 -32.37
CA LYS A 768 16.07 -33.62 -32.59
C LYS A 768 16.53 -33.64 -34.05
N ASP A 769 16.68 -32.46 -34.65
CA ASP A 769 17.06 -32.29 -36.06
C ASP A 769 18.56 -32.51 -36.34
N THR A 770 18.97 -32.29 -37.60
CA THR A 770 20.36 -32.39 -38.06
C THR A 770 21.32 -31.38 -37.43
N SER A 771 20.81 -30.25 -36.92
CA SER A 771 21.59 -29.24 -36.20
C SER A 771 21.68 -29.53 -34.70
N GLY A 772 20.92 -30.52 -34.21
CA GLY A 772 20.84 -30.87 -32.79
C GLY A 772 19.80 -30.05 -32.00
N ASN A 773 18.82 -29.46 -32.69
CA ASN A 773 17.78 -28.61 -32.12
C ASN A 773 16.45 -29.38 -32.04
N ILE A 774 15.59 -29.01 -31.09
CA ILE A 774 14.21 -29.49 -30.96
C ILE A 774 13.29 -28.28 -31.00
N VAL A 775 12.46 -28.17 -32.04
CA VAL A 775 11.46 -27.10 -32.20
C VAL A 775 10.08 -27.66 -31.83
N ILE A 776 9.33 -26.91 -31.02
CA ILE A 776 7.99 -27.27 -30.55
C ILE A 776 7.07 -26.06 -30.69
N ASP A 777 6.13 -26.13 -31.64
CA ASP A 777 5.07 -25.15 -31.79
C ASP A 777 3.94 -25.43 -30.79
N VAL A 778 3.63 -24.45 -29.95
CA VAL A 778 2.62 -24.58 -28.89
C VAL A 778 1.60 -23.46 -29.03
N PRO A 779 0.60 -23.57 -29.91
CA PRO A 779 -0.48 -22.59 -30.01
C PRO A 779 -1.34 -22.62 -28.75
N VAL A 780 -1.49 -21.47 -28.09
CA VAL A 780 -2.31 -21.29 -26.88
C VAL A 780 -3.45 -20.35 -27.20
N GLN A 781 -4.68 -20.82 -27.02
CA GLN A 781 -5.91 -20.03 -27.18
C GLN A 781 -6.82 -20.31 -25.99
N GLY A 782 -7.46 -19.27 -25.46
CA GLY A 782 -8.39 -19.38 -24.33
C GLY A 782 -8.87 -18.03 -23.81
N ASP A 783 -9.69 -18.07 -22.77
CA ASP A 783 -10.28 -16.90 -22.12
C ASP A 783 -9.67 -16.70 -20.73
N LEU A 784 -9.39 -15.45 -20.32
CA LEU A 784 -8.81 -15.14 -19.01
C LEU A 784 -9.83 -15.20 -17.86
N ASP A 785 -11.12 -15.30 -18.17
CA ASP A 785 -12.18 -15.51 -17.17
C ASP A 785 -12.48 -16.99 -16.88
N ASP A 786 -11.91 -17.93 -17.65
CA ASP A 786 -12.07 -19.36 -17.41
C ASP A 786 -11.10 -19.86 -16.30
N PRO A 787 -11.59 -20.30 -15.12
CA PRO A 787 -10.72 -20.83 -14.06
C PRO A 787 -10.05 -22.17 -14.41
N GLU A 788 -10.53 -22.88 -15.43
CA GLU A 788 -9.86 -24.05 -15.99
C GLU A 788 -8.69 -23.67 -16.92
N PHE A 789 -8.68 -22.47 -17.50
CA PHE A 789 -7.66 -22.02 -18.43
C PHE A 789 -6.32 -21.78 -17.73
N ARG A 790 -5.49 -22.83 -17.71
CA ARG A 790 -4.14 -22.80 -17.16
C ARG A 790 -3.14 -23.08 -18.27
N ILE A 791 -2.43 -22.04 -18.71
CA ILE A 791 -1.42 -22.09 -19.78
C ILE A 791 -0.46 -23.28 -19.57
N GLY A 792 0.06 -23.48 -18.35
CA GLY A 792 0.93 -24.61 -18.03
C GLY A 792 0.31 -26.00 -18.26
N ARG A 793 -1.00 -26.19 -18.05
CA ARG A 793 -1.71 -27.44 -18.39
C ARG A 793 -1.79 -27.65 -19.91
N VAL A 794 -1.99 -26.57 -20.68
CA VAL A 794 -2.06 -26.62 -22.15
C VAL A 794 -0.69 -26.96 -22.74
N VAL A 795 0.35 -26.22 -22.35
CA VAL A 795 1.74 -26.43 -22.79
C VAL A 795 2.22 -27.84 -22.43
N TRP A 796 2.02 -28.27 -21.17
CA TRP A 796 2.40 -29.61 -20.73
C TRP A 796 1.66 -30.72 -21.49
N ARG A 797 0.36 -30.53 -21.82
CA ARG A 797 -0.41 -31.49 -22.63
C ARG A 797 0.14 -31.61 -24.05
N VAL A 798 0.56 -30.52 -24.68
CA VAL A 798 1.19 -30.56 -26.02
C VAL A 798 2.52 -31.31 -25.97
N ILE A 799 3.40 -30.97 -25.02
CA ILE A 799 4.70 -31.64 -24.86
C ILE A 799 4.52 -33.12 -24.51
N LEU A 800 3.62 -33.46 -23.57
CA LEU A 800 3.35 -34.84 -23.18
C LEU A 800 2.75 -35.65 -24.33
N ASN A 801 1.83 -35.08 -25.13
CA ASN A 801 1.29 -35.76 -26.31
C ASN A 801 2.39 -36.01 -27.37
N LEU A 802 3.30 -35.06 -27.57
CA LEU A 802 4.41 -35.17 -28.51
C LEU A 802 5.41 -36.26 -28.06
N VAL A 803 5.82 -36.24 -26.78
CA VAL A 803 6.71 -37.25 -26.18
C VAL A 803 6.04 -38.63 -26.13
N THR A 804 4.74 -38.71 -25.84
CA THR A 804 4.01 -39.99 -25.82
C THR A 804 3.91 -40.58 -27.21
N LYS A 805 3.52 -39.80 -28.23
CA LYS A 805 3.50 -40.28 -29.63
C LYS A 805 4.87 -40.75 -30.09
N ALA A 806 5.94 -40.00 -29.77
CA ALA A 806 7.30 -40.40 -30.08
C ALA A 806 7.70 -41.71 -29.36
N ALA A 807 7.21 -41.94 -28.14
CA ALA A 807 7.51 -43.13 -27.34
C ALA A 807 6.69 -44.37 -27.72
N THR A 808 5.43 -44.22 -28.14
CA THR A 808 4.53 -45.36 -28.42
C THR A 808 4.40 -45.69 -29.91
N SER A 809 4.49 -44.68 -30.78
CA SER A 809 4.21 -44.78 -32.22
C SER A 809 5.21 -43.95 -33.04
N PRO A 810 6.53 -44.24 -32.94
CA PRO A 810 7.58 -43.39 -33.50
C PRO A 810 7.47 -43.22 -35.04
N PHE A 811 7.03 -44.27 -35.74
CA PHE A 811 6.78 -44.23 -37.18
C PHE A 811 5.60 -43.34 -37.57
N SER A 812 4.52 -43.34 -36.77
CA SER A 812 3.37 -42.46 -36.97
C SER A 812 3.77 -40.97 -36.86
N LEU A 813 4.68 -40.64 -35.94
CA LEU A 813 5.27 -39.30 -35.85
C LEU A 813 6.06 -38.96 -37.13
N ILE A 814 6.96 -39.85 -37.58
CA ILE A 814 7.70 -39.67 -38.83
C ILE A 814 6.75 -39.44 -40.03
N GLY A 815 5.73 -40.28 -40.20
CA GLY A 815 4.78 -40.15 -41.31
C GLY A 815 4.00 -38.84 -41.30
N SER A 816 3.70 -38.30 -40.10
CA SER A 816 3.06 -36.99 -39.94
C SER A 816 3.99 -35.80 -40.27
N MET A 817 5.31 -35.96 -40.14
CA MET A 817 6.29 -34.90 -40.40
C MET A 817 6.82 -34.90 -41.84
N PHE A 818 6.94 -36.07 -42.46
CA PHE A 818 7.53 -36.24 -43.80
C PHE A 818 6.52 -36.59 -44.90
N GLY A 819 5.23 -36.73 -44.56
CA GLY A 819 4.13 -36.73 -45.53
C GLY A 819 3.83 -38.09 -46.18
N GLY A 820 3.74 -39.18 -45.40
CA GLY A 820 3.34 -40.49 -45.92
C GLY A 820 3.36 -41.62 -44.88
N GLY A 821 2.63 -42.72 -45.16
CA GLY A 821 2.72 -44.02 -44.50
C GLY A 821 2.25 -44.14 -43.03
N GLY A 822 2.33 -43.10 -42.21
CA GLY A 822 1.88 -43.15 -40.81
C GLY A 822 2.56 -44.29 -40.02
N GLU A 823 1.77 -45.13 -39.35
CA GLU A 823 2.29 -46.30 -38.61
C GLU A 823 2.70 -47.46 -39.54
N GLU A 824 2.20 -47.48 -40.79
CA GLU A 824 2.61 -48.43 -41.83
C GLU A 824 4.05 -48.22 -42.32
N LEU A 825 4.75 -47.18 -41.86
CA LEU A 825 6.21 -47.05 -42.04
C LEU A 825 7.01 -48.01 -41.15
N ALA A 826 6.37 -48.69 -40.19
CA ALA A 826 7.00 -49.69 -39.33
C ALA A 826 7.14 -51.08 -39.99
N TRP A 827 6.54 -51.28 -41.17
CA TRP A 827 6.73 -52.48 -41.98
C TRP A 827 6.72 -52.15 -43.48
N GLN A 828 7.10 -53.14 -44.27
CA GLN A 828 7.32 -53.01 -45.70
C GLN A 828 6.82 -54.30 -46.38
N GLU A 829 5.85 -54.21 -47.28
CA GLU A 829 5.23 -55.39 -47.90
C GLU A 829 5.93 -55.85 -49.20
N PHE A 830 5.82 -57.14 -49.50
CA PHE A 830 6.40 -57.80 -50.67
C PHE A 830 5.37 -58.74 -51.32
N GLU A 831 5.49 -58.99 -52.62
CA GLU A 831 4.79 -60.12 -53.22
C GLU A 831 5.33 -61.45 -52.66
N PRO A 832 4.47 -62.48 -52.50
CA PRO A 832 4.91 -63.80 -52.09
C PRO A 832 6.03 -64.34 -52.99
N GLY A 833 7.09 -64.87 -52.38
CA GLY A 833 8.29 -65.37 -53.07
C GLY A 833 9.21 -64.30 -53.70
N ALA A 834 8.80 -63.03 -53.75
CA ALA A 834 9.61 -61.93 -54.30
C ALA A 834 10.51 -61.29 -53.22
N ALA A 835 11.72 -60.89 -53.63
CA ALA A 835 12.69 -60.18 -52.79
C ALA A 835 12.64 -58.64 -52.96
N ASP A 836 11.99 -58.15 -54.02
CA ASP A 836 11.93 -56.73 -54.38
C ASP A 836 10.65 -56.07 -53.84
N PRO A 837 10.73 -54.83 -53.32
CA PRO A 837 9.59 -54.16 -52.70
C PRO A 837 8.55 -53.75 -53.76
N LEU A 838 7.27 -53.79 -53.37
CA LEU A 838 6.15 -53.33 -54.20
C LEU A 838 6.28 -51.85 -54.58
N GLU A 839 5.87 -51.50 -55.81
CA GLU A 839 5.91 -50.12 -56.34
C GLU A 839 5.16 -49.11 -55.45
N SER A 840 4.06 -49.53 -54.81
CA SER A 840 3.32 -48.73 -53.84
C SER A 840 4.13 -48.36 -52.58
N GLU A 841 5.11 -49.18 -52.24
CA GLU A 841 5.88 -49.11 -51.00
C GLU A 841 7.22 -48.39 -51.16
N ILE A 842 7.77 -48.27 -52.38
CA ILE A 842 8.97 -47.46 -52.67
C ILE A 842 8.85 -46.05 -52.08
N LYS A 843 7.62 -45.50 -52.08
CA LYS A 843 7.29 -44.21 -51.48
C LYS A 843 7.39 -44.20 -49.93
N LYS A 844 7.09 -45.31 -49.25
CA LYS A 844 7.33 -45.46 -47.79
C LYS A 844 8.83 -45.46 -47.50
N ILE A 845 9.62 -46.20 -48.28
CA ILE A 845 11.08 -46.24 -48.18
C ILE A 845 11.67 -44.84 -48.42
N GLU A 846 11.16 -44.08 -49.40
CA GLU A 846 11.56 -42.69 -49.64
C GLU A 846 11.27 -41.77 -48.44
N THR A 847 10.05 -41.86 -47.86
CA THR A 847 9.67 -41.12 -46.66
C THR A 847 10.57 -41.45 -45.47
N LEU A 848 10.89 -42.74 -45.26
CA LEU A 848 11.77 -43.18 -44.19
C LEU A 848 13.24 -42.75 -44.40
N ARG A 849 13.75 -42.81 -45.64
CA ARG A 849 15.09 -42.32 -46.01
C ARG A 849 15.23 -40.82 -45.73
N LYS A 850 14.24 -40.02 -46.13
CA LYS A 850 14.15 -38.58 -45.81
C LYS A 850 14.14 -38.33 -44.30
N ALA A 851 13.39 -39.12 -43.54
CA ALA A 851 13.33 -39.00 -42.08
C ALA A 851 14.65 -39.34 -41.38
N LEU A 852 15.30 -40.45 -41.76
CA LEU A 852 16.58 -40.88 -41.19
C LEU A 852 17.74 -39.94 -41.54
N GLN A 853 17.70 -39.31 -42.72
CA GLN A 853 18.60 -38.22 -43.09
C GLN A 853 18.36 -36.98 -42.22
N ALA A 854 17.10 -36.61 -41.99
CA ALA A 854 16.71 -35.46 -41.17
C ALA A 854 16.80 -35.70 -39.64
N ARG A 855 17.09 -36.93 -39.19
CA ARG A 855 17.20 -37.36 -37.79
C ARG A 855 18.44 -38.23 -37.59
N PRO A 856 19.65 -37.63 -37.51
CA PRO A 856 20.90 -38.39 -37.45
C PRO A 856 21.11 -39.18 -36.15
N ALA A 857 20.36 -38.86 -35.09
CA ALA A 857 20.45 -39.52 -33.79
C ALA A 857 19.72 -40.88 -33.71
N LEU A 858 18.95 -41.25 -34.74
CA LEU A 858 18.19 -42.51 -34.79
C LEU A 858 18.96 -43.62 -35.48
N ASN A 859 18.84 -44.83 -34.97
CA ASN A 859 19.24 -46.06 -35.65
C ASN A 859 18.00 -46.85 -36.08
N LEU A 860 18.14 -47.68 -37.12
CA LEU A 860 17.07 -48.56 -37.61
C LEU A 860 17.54 -50.01 -37.60
N ASP A 861 16.84 -50.84 -36.82
CA ASP A 861 16.86 -52.30 -36.97
C ASP A 861 15.92 -52.68 -38.13
N ILE A 862 16.38 -53.59 -38.99
CA ILE A 862 15.67 -54.11 -40.17
C ILE A 862 15.59 -55.63 -40.03
N THR A 863 14.38 -56.17 -39.87
CA THR A 863 14.15 -57.60 -39.61
C THR A 863 13.25 -58.19 -40.70
N GLY A 864 13.75 -59.16 -41.47
CA GLY A 864 12.94 -59.82 -42.49
C GLY A 864 11.94 -60.82 -41.91
N SER A 865 10.77 -60.94 -42.53
CA SER A 865 9.82 -62.03 -42.28
C SER A 865 9.42 -62.73 -43.58
N PHE A 866 8.79 -63.89 -43.41
CA PHE A 866 8.24 -64.69 -44.50
C PHE A 866 6.87 -65.26 -44.09
N ASP A 867 6.05 -65.56 -45.09
CA ASP A 867 4.83 -66.33 -44.96
C ASP A 867 5.12 -67.80 -45.33
N ALA A 868 5.03 -68.71 -44.36
CA ALA A 868 5.44 -70.10 -44.57
C ALA A 868 4.59 -70.86 -45.61
N GLU A 869 3.36 -70.40 -45.89
CA GLU A 869 2.48 -71.02 -46.89
C GLU A 869 2.58 -70.27 -48.23
N ALA A 870 2.41 -68.95 -48.21
CA ALA A 870 2.35 -68.14 -49.43
C ALA A 870 3.73 -67.96 -50.10
N ASP A 871 4.80 -67.70 -49.35
CA ASP A 871 6.15 -67.58 -49.95
C ASP A 871 6.62 -68.93 -50.49
N THR A 872 6.31 -70.04 -49.79
CA THR A 872 6.64 -71.41 -50.23
C THR A 872 6.00 -71.73 -51.58
N GLU A 873 4.69 -71.52 -51.73
CA GLU A 873 3.98 -71.82 -52.98
C GLU A 873 4.42 -70.89 -54.13
N ALA A 874 4.71 -69.63 -53.85
CA ALA A 874 5.25 -68.71 -54.85
C ALA A 874 6.68 -69.07 -55.27
N LEU A 875 7.56 -69.44 -54.33
CA LEU A 875 8.92 -69.91 -54.63
C LEU A 875 8.92 -71.17 -55.50
N ARG A 876 7.98 -72.11 -55.29
CA ARG A 876 7.79 -73.27 -56.18
C ARG A 876 7.45 -72.83 -57.61
N ARG A 877 6.47 -71.93 -57.76
CA ARG A 877 6.04 -71.41 -59.08
C ARG A 877 7.17 -70.65 -59.78
N LEU A 878 7.96 -69.86 -59.03
CA LEU A 878 9.13 -69.13 -59.55
C LEU A 878 10.29 -70.07 -59.94
N ARG A 879 10.51 -71.15 -59.18
CA ARG A 879 11.46 -72.22 -59.52
C ARG A 879 11.03 -72.93 -60.82
N LEU A 880 9.76 -73.32 -60.93
CA LEU A 880 9.23 -73.94 -62.16
C LEU A 880 9.30 -73.00 -63.37
N ALA A 881 8.93 -71.72 -63.21
CA ALA A 881 9.05 -70.71 -64.27
C ALA A 881 10.51 -70.38 -64.64
N ARG A 882 11.49 -70.81 -63.84
CA ARG A 882 12.92 -70.78 -64.18
C ARG A 882 13.36 -72.06 -64.89
N GLU A 883 12.88 -73.25 -64.50
CA GLU A 883 13.09 -74.51 -65.25
C GLU A 883 12.52 -74.41 -66.68
N ILE A 884 11.28 -73.90 -66.84
CA ILE A 884 10.64 -73.66 -68.13
C ILE A 884 11.48 -72.72 -69.02
N ARG A 885 12.00 -71.62 -68.45
CA ARG A 885 12.86 -70.68 -69.18
C ARG A 885 14.25 -71.25 -69.49
N ALA A 886 14.82 -72.07 -68.60
CA ALA A 886 16.07 -72.78 -68.86
C ALA A 886 15.90 -73.78 -70.01
N ALA A 887 14.83 -74.59 -70.01
CA ALA A 887 14.51 -75.49 -71.11
C ALA A 887 14.27 -74.72 -72.43
N ARG A 888 13.57 -73.57 -72.39
CA ARG A 888 13.40 -72.71 -73.58
C ARG A 888 14.71 -72.12 -74.08
N TRP A 889 15.60 -71.74 -73.17
CA TRP A 889 16.94 -71.26 -73.51
C TRP A 889 17.77 -72.37 -74.17
N GLU A 890 17.72 -73.59 -73.64
CA GLU A 890 18.37 -74.76 -74.22
C GLU A 890 17.90 -75.01 -75.67
N GLU A 891 16.57 -74.93 -75.92
CA GLU A 891 15.98 -75.05 -77.26
C GLU A 891 16.43 -73.97 -78.25
N LEU A 892 16.50 -72.71 -77.79
CA LEU A 892 16.86 -71.57 -78.63
C LEU A 892 18.38 -71.51 -78.87
N ARG A 893 19.19 -71.79 -77.84
CA ARG A 893 20.64 -71.88 -77.91
C ARG A 893 21.13 -73.01 -78.81
N ALA A 894 20.36 -74.10 -78.89
CA ALA A 894 20.60 -75.18 -79.85
C ALA A 894 20.31 -74.79 -81.32
N ARG A 895 19.72 -73.62 -81.58
CA ARG A 895 19.40 -73.07 -82.91
C ARG A 895 20.22 -71.83 -83.25
N ASP A 896 20.50 -70.96 -82.27
CA ASP A 896 21.32 -69.77 -82.39
C ASP A 896 22.24 -69.61 -81.17
N ALA A 897 23.56 -69.59 -81.41
CA ALA A 897 24.56 -69.62 -80.35
C ALA A 897 24.64 -68.34 -79.52
N ASP A 898 24.17 -67.21 -80.05
CA ASP A 898 24.20 -65.89 -79.40
C ASP A 898 22.90 -65.60 -78.60
N THR A 899 22.11 -66.66 -78.33
CA THR A 899 20.86 -66.59 -77.55
C THR A 899 21.10 -66.00 -76.14
N PRO A 900 20.42 -64.89 -75.76
CA PRO A 900 20.64 -64.22 -74.47
C PRO A 900 20.25 -65.12 -73.28
N PRO A 901 20.76 -64.88 -72.06
CA PRO A 901 20.59 -65.78 -70.91
C PRO A 901 19.13 -66.14 -70.58
N PRO A 902 18.87 -67.30 -69.92
CA PRO A 902 17.50 -67.82 -69.69
C PRO A 902 16.56 -66.81 -69.02
N GLU A 903 17.10 -65.95 -68.17
CA GLU A 903 16.37 -64.94 -67.42
C GLU A 903 15.71 -63.89 -68.33
N GLN A 904 16.32 -63.60 -69.49
CA GLN A 904 15.89 -62.57 -70.46
C GLN A 904 14.95 -63.10 -71.54
N ILE A 905 14.58 -64.40 -71.51
CA ILE A 905 13.73 -65.02 -72.53
C ILE A 905 12.26 -64.99 -72.12
N THR A 906 11.48 -64.24 -72.88
CA THR A 906 10.02 -64.32 -72.88
C THR A 906 9.58 -65.62 -73.53
N VAL A 907 8.87 -66.48 -72.80
CA VAL A 907 8.25 -67.69 -73.34
C VAL A 907 6.85 -67.33 -73.84
N ALA A 908 6.52 -67.66 -75.10
CA ALA A 908 5.16 -67.50 -75.61
C ALA A 908 4.23 -68.56 -74.99
N PRO A 909 2.93 -68.30 -74.76
CA PRO A 909 2.02 -69.26 -74.11
C PRO A 909 1.95 -70.62 -74.83
N GLU A 910 2.06 -70.62 -76.16
CA GLU A 910 2.09 -71.81 -77.01
C GLU A 910 3.35 -72.67 -76.79
N ASP A 911 4.51 -72.02 -76.59
CA ASP A 911 5.76 -72.68 -76.23
C ASP A 911 5.80 -73.09 -74.76
N GLU A 912 5.20 -72.30 -73.86
CA GLU A 912 5.12 -72.63 -72.44
C GLU A 912 4.30 -73.90 -72.22
N ALA A 913 3.13 -74.05 -72.87
CA ALA A 913 2.33 -75.27 -72.79
C ALA A 913 3.10 -76.51 -73.26
N ARG A 914 3.91 -76.36 -74.33
CA ARG A 914 4.74 -77.42 -74.90
C ARG A 914 5.96 -77.77 -74.04
N ILE A 915 6.55 -76.79 -73.35
CA ILE A 915 7.69 -77.00 -72.45
C ILE A 915 7.24 -77.52 -71.08
N VAL A 916 6.07 -77.10 -70.61
CA VAL A 916 5.41 -77.71 -69.45
C VAL A 916 5.12 -79.19 -69.71
N SER A 917 4.64 -79.57 -70.89
CA SER A 917 4.36 -80.99 -71.18
C SER A 917 5.62 -81.84 -71.37
N THR A 918 6.72 -81.30 -71.93
CA THR A 918 8.00 -82.04 -71.99
C THR A 918 8.70 -82.14 -70.63
N LEU A 919 8.69 -81.08 -69.81
CA LEU A 919 9.18 -81.15 -68.43
C LEU A 919 8.32 -82.08 -67.57
N PHE A 920 7.00 -82.10 -67.77
CA PHE A 920 6.09 -83.02 -67.12
C PHE A 920 6.42 -84.47 -67.51
N ALA A 921 6.57 -84.78 -68.79
CA ALA A 921 6.97 -86.12 -69.25
C ALA A 921 8.37 -86.54 -68.77
N ALA A 922 9.30 -85.59 -68.59
CA ALA A 922 10.64 -85.87 -68.07
C ALA A 922 10.67 -86.11 -66.55
N ARG A 923 9.74 -85.50 -65.79
CA ARG A 923 9.65 -85.61 -64.32
C ARG A 923 8.64 -86.65 -63.85
N PHE A 924 7.62 -86.94 -64.67
CA PHE A 924 6.56 -87.93 -64.47
C PHE A 924 6.43 -88.85 -65.70
N PRO A 925 7.46 -89.66 -66.04
CA PRO A 925 7.45 -90.51 -67.24
C PRO A 925 6.32 -91.56 -67.23
N ASP A 926 5.85 -91.96 -66.04
CA ASP A 926 4.74 -92.90 -65.85
C ASP A 926 3.37 -92.20 -65.62
N GLY A 927 3.32 -90.86 -65.74
CA GLY A 927 2.14 -90.04 -65.53
C GLY A 927 1.91 -89.56 -64.08
N LEU A 928 0.78 -88.89 -63.85
CA LEU A 928 0.39 -88.40 -62.52
C LEU A 928 0.03 -89.59 -61.61
N PRO A 929 0.62 -89.72 -60.39
CA PRO A 929 0.21 -90.75 -59.44
C PRO A 929 -1.21 -90.49 -58.92
N SER A 930 -2.10 -91.47 -59.09
CA SER A 930 -3.48 -91.41 -58.59
C SER A 930 -3.53 -91.33 -57.05
N PRO A 931 -4.39 -90.48 -56.46
CA PRO A 931 -4.48 -90.31 -55.02
C PRO A 931 -5.16 -91.52 -54.35
N SER A 932 -4.40 -92.36 -53.64
CA SER A 932 -4.97 -93.45 -52.85
C SER A 932 -4.10 -93.86 -51.65
N ALA A 933 -4.78 -94.20 -50.55
CA ALA A 933 -4.30 -94.94 -49.38
C ALA A 933 -3.07 -94.42 -48.61
N SER A 934 -3.34 -93.69 -47.53
CA SER A 934 -2.44 -93.59 -46.37
C SER A 934 -2.16 -94.98 -45.76
N PRO A 935 -0.89 -95.30 -45.39
CA PRO A 935 -0.58 -96.45 -44.55
C PRO A 935 -0.83 -96.17 -43.05
N ALA A 936 -1.69 -96.99 -42.45
CA ALA A 936 -1.73 -97.23 -41.00
C ALA A 936 -0.43 -97.94 -40.54
N ALA A 937 -0.07 -98.05 -39.25
CA ALA A 937 -0.36 -97.33 -38.00
C ALA A 937 0.40 -98.07 -36.86
N GLU A 938 0.50 -97.53 -35.65
CA GLU A 938 0.33 -98.35 -34.43
C GLU A 938 0.03 -97.52 -33.16
N GLY A 939 -0.50 -98.17 -32.12
CA GLY A 939 -1.14 -97.55 -30.95
C GLY A 939 -0.19 -97.03 -29.85
N LYS A 940 -0.68 -96.71 -28.64
CA LYS A 940 -1.94 -97.17 -27.99
C LYS A 940 -2.49 -96.15 -26.97
N THR A 941 -3.76 -96.33 -26.59
CA THR A 941 -4.41 -96.10 -25.27
C THR A 941 -3.96 -94.92 -24.37
N GLY A 942 -4.86 -94.15 -23.74
CA GLY A 942 -6.31 -94.32 -23.57
C GLY A 942 -6.75 -93.83 -22.17
N ASP A 943 -8.04 -93.52 -22.02
CA ASP A 943 -8.74 -93.08 -20.78
C ASP A 943 -8.27 -91.78 -20.08
N GLY A 944 -9.24 -91.11 -19.45
CA GLY A 944 -9.01 -90.18 -18.33
C GLY A 944 -9.12 -90.90 -16.98
N PRO A 945 -9.12 -90.23 -15.80
CA PRO A 945 -9.76 -88.93 -15.59
C PRO A 945 -9.07 -88.00 -14.54
N ALA A 946 -9.79 -86.92 -14.17
CA ALA A 946 -9.90 -86.31 -12.83
C ALA A 946 -8.65 -85.89 -12.00
N ASN A 947 -8.72 -84.62 -11.55
CA ASN A 947 -8.39 -84.09 -10.22
C ASN A 947 -7.02 -84.34 -9.53
N ALA A 948 -6.33 -83.21 -9.32
CA ALA A 948 -5.86 -82.70 -8.02
C ALA A 948 -4.49 -83.14 -7.42
N ASP A 949 -4.00 -82.20 -6.59
CA ASP A 949 -3.12 -82.30 -5.43
C ASP A 949 -1.59 -82.54 -5.50
N ILE A 950 -0.90 -81.50 -5.00
CA ILE A 950 0.17 -81.52 -3.98
C ILE A 950 1.61 -81.92 -4.39
N ALA A 951 2.47 -80.91 -4.24
CA ALA A 951 3.94 -80.84 -4.10
C ALA A 951 4.76 -82.07 -3.64
N ALA A 952 6.05 -82.12 -4.07
CA ALA A 952 7.21 -81.92 -3.17
C ALA A 952 8.61 -81.89 -3.84
N THR A 953 9.37 -80.82 -3.57
CA THR A 953 10.83 -80.68 -3.30
C THR A 953 11.93 -81.69 -3.73
N SER A 954 13.12 -81.12 -4.09
CA SER A 954 14.51 -81.64 -4.03
C SER A 954 14.92 -82.80 -4.99
N GLY A 955 16.19 -83.04 -5.36
CA GLY A 955 17.50 -82.33 -5.23
C GLY A 955 18.28 -82.41 -6.58
N GLY A 956 19.47 -81.85 -6.84
CA GLY A 956 20.78 -82.01 -6.17
C GLY A 956 21.53 -83.29 -6.63
N ALA A 957 22.79 -83.33 -7.08
CA ALA A 957 23.78 -82.27 -7.40
C ALA A 957 25.06 -82.84 -8.11
N SER A 958 25.76 -82.01 -8.92
CA SER A 958 27.26 -81.87 -9.01
C SER A 958 28.18 -83.09 -9.40
N PRO A 959 29.53 -82.97 -9.53
CA PRO A 959 30.49 -81.88 -9.90
C PRO A 959 31.41 -82.34 -11.11
N PRO A 960 32.74 -82.02 -11.33
CA PRO A 960 33.69 -81.05 -10.71
C PRO A 960 34.69 -80.26 -11.62
N ALA A 961 35.34 -79.24 -11.00
CA ALA A 961 36.68 -78.65 -11.28
C ALA A 961 36.89 -77.83 -12.59
N SER A 962 37.78 -76.82 -12.71
CA SER A 962 38.94 -76.33 -11.89
C SER A 962 39.30 -74.85 -12.32
N VAL A 963 40.17 -74.00 -11.73
CA VAL A 963 40.96 -73.92 -10.47
C VAL A 963 41.57 -72.50 -10.28
N ALA A 964 42.14 -72.18 -9.10
CA ALA A 964 43.07 -71.06 -8.75
C ALA A 964 42.55 -69.60 -8.55
N ALA A 965 43.27 -68.87 -7.68
CA ALA A 965 43.09 -67.48 -7.21
C ALA A 965 44.49 -66.88 -6.84
N PRO A 966 44.74 -65.83 -5.99
CA PRO A 966 43.92 -65.09 -4.98
C PRO A 966 43.47 -63.70 -5.50
N SER A 967 43.34 -62.54 -4.80
CA SER A 967 43.61 -62.02 -3.43
C SER A 967 42.95 -60.63 -3.25
N SER A 968 42.66 -60.06 -2.06
CA SER A 968 42.40 -60.61 -0.71
C SER A 968 42.01 -59.51 0.31
N ALA A 969 40.86 -59.64 0.99
CA ALA A 969 40.40 -58.88 2.19
C ALA A 969 40.13 -57.35 2.07
N GLY A 970 39.21 -56.74 2.84
CA GLY A 970 38.26 -57.23 3.87
C GLY A 970 37.01 -56.31 3.97
N VAL A 971 35.82 -56.69 4.49
CA VAL A 971 35.42 -57.42 5.73
C VAL A 971 35.53 -56.53 6.98
N ILE A 972 34.54 -56.33 7.88
CA ILE A 972 33.07 -56.62 7.99
C ILE A 972 32.51 -55.78 9.19
N ARG A 973 31.24 -55.35 9.22
CA ARG A 973 30.21 -55.66 10.27
C ARG A 973 28.85 -54.97 10.04
N LYS A 974 27.83 -55.43 10.79
CA LYS A 974 26.38 -55.26 10.56
C LYS A 974 25.58 -55.75 11.79
N GLU A 975 24.71 -54.90 12.35
CA GLU A 975 23.60 -55.25 13.26
C GLU A 975 22.61 -54.04 13.26
N ARG A 976 21.26 -54.08 13.24
CA ARG A 976 20.20 -54.99 13.76
C ARG A 976 20.08 -54.96 15.30
N GLN A 977 18.90 -54.94 15.94
CA GLN A 977 17.49 -55.14 15.49
C GLN A 977 16.46 -54.52 16.50
N SER A 978 15.16 -54.71 16.22
CA SER A 978 13.99 -54.89 17.14
C SER A 978 13.08 -53.73 17.59
N ASP A 979 11.96 -53.59 16.85
CA ASP A 979 10.53 -53.54 17.29
C ASP A 979 10.18 -54.37 18.57
N PRO A 980 9.01 -54.21 19.29
CA PRO A 980 7.65 -54.38 18.67
C PRO A 980 6.33 -53.87 19.35
N TYR A 981 5.22 -54.02 18.59
CA TYR A 981 3.77 -54.23 18.96
C TYR A 981 2.86 -53.05 19.41
N LEU A 982 1.82 -52.64 18.64
CA LEU A 982 0.38 -53.08 18.54
C LEU A 982 -0.59 -52.04 19.19
N THR A 983 -1.87 -51.78 18.82
CA THR A 983 -2.88 -52.48 17.95
C THR A 983 -4.00 -51.51 17.40
N ASN A 984 -4.61 -51.80 16.22
CA ASN A 984 -6.04 -51.58 15.81
C ASN A 984 -6.68 -50.15 15.73
N ARG A 985 -7.70 -49.82 14.88
CA ARG A 985 -8.31 -50.46 13.66
C ARG A 985 -9.30 -49.50 12.90
N GLY A 986 -9.49 -49.70 11.58
CA GLY A 986 -10.63 -49.20 10.75
C GLY A 986 -10.17 -48.33 9.54
N GLN A 987 -10.31 -48.66 8.23
CA GLN A 987 -11.42 -49.15 7.36
C GLN A 987 -12.42 -48.05 6.93
N PHE A 988 -12.84 -47.85 5.66
CA PHE A 988 -12.55 -48.39 4.30
C PHE A 988 -12.80 -47.21 3.27
N ALA A 989 -12.64 -47.23 1.93
CA ALA A 989 -12.86 -48.23 0.87
C ALA A 989 -12.01 -47.97 -0.42
N ARG A 990 -12.45 -48.42 -1.62
CA ARG A 990 -11.68 -48.49 -2.90
C ARG A 990 -12.49 -48.10 -4.16
N ASP A 991 -11.75 -47.91 -5.26
CA ASP A 991 -12.13 -47.94 -6.70
C ASP A 991 -12.87 -49.25 -7.12
N PRO A 992 -13.38 -49.45 -8.39
CA PRO A 992 -13.15 -48.66 -9.62
C PRO A 992 -14.38 -48.41 -10.54
N TRP A 993 -14.15 -47.76 -11.70
CA TRP A 993 -15.13 -47.59 -12.79
C TRP A 993 -14.90 -48.51 -14.00
N ALA A 994 -15.99 -49.08 -14.52
CA ALA A 994 -16.18 -49.48 -15.92
C ALA A 994 -17.68 -49.65 -16.21
N PRO A 995 -18.17 -49.30 -17.43
CA PRO A 995 -19.41 -49.87 -17.94
C PRO A 995 -19.32 -50.38 -19.40
N VAL A 996 -20.30 -51.20 -19.80
CA VAL A 996 -20.38 -51.93 -21.07
C VAL A 996 -21.61 -51.51 -21.90
N VAL A 997 -21.60 -51.79 -23.20
CA VAL A 997 -22.59 -51.38 -24.21
C VAL A 997 -23.93 -52.14 -24.13
N ALA A 998 -25.05 -51.40 -24.08
CA ALA A 998 -26.36 -51.67 -24.72
C ALA A 998 -27.37 -50.57 -24.33
N GLY A 999 -28.37 -50.14 -25.12
CA GLY A 999 -28.66 -50.43 -26.54
C GLY A 999 -30.15 -50.67 -26.83
N LYS A 1000 -30.91 -49.65 -27.29
CA LYS A 1000 -32.17 -49.83 -28.05
C LYS A 1000 -32.70 -48.54 -28.70
N ALA A 1001 -33.65 -48.75 -29.63
CA ALA A 1001 -34.39 -47.78 -30.45
C ALA A 1001 -35.40 -46.94 -29.61
N ASP A 1002 -36.18 -45.98 -30.14
CA ASP A 1002 -36.71 -45.88 -31.51
C ASP A 1002 -37.30 -44.49 -31.87
N SER A 1003 -37.41 -44.18 -33.18
CA SER A 1003 -38.34 -43.19 -33.80
C SER A 1003 -38.24 -41.68 -33.40
N SER A 1004 -38.60 -40.66 -34.21
CA SER A 1004 -38.97 -40.60 -35.64
C SER A 1004 -38.95 -39.15 -36.23
N VAL A 1005 -38.43 -39.03 -37.44
CA VAL A 1005 -39.00 -38.28 -38.61
C VAL A 1005 -39.20 -36.74 -38.55
N SER A 1006 -38.43 -36.05 -39.41
CA SER A 1006 -38.79 -35.01 -40.41
C SER A 1006 -37.87 -33.76 -40.42
N GLY A 1007 -37.43 -33.24 -41.57
CA GLY A 1007 -37.54 -33.80 -42.93
C GLY A 1007 -37.17 -32.82 -44.06
N ARG A 1008 -37.62 -33.17 -45.28
CA ARG A 1008 -37.57 -32.43 -46.57
C ARG A 1008 -36.28 -32.58 -47.41
N SER A 1009 -36.47 -33.15 -48.61
CA SER A 1009 -35.50 -33.30 -49.70
C SER A 1009 -36.20 -33.13 -51.07
N GLY A 1010 -35.42 -32.94 -52.14
CA GLY A 1010 -35.89 -32.94 -53.54
C GLY A 1010 -35.63 -31.63 -54.32
N PRO A 1011 -35.82 -31.60 -55.66
CA PRO A 1011 -36.42 -32.65 -56.49
C PRO A 1011 -35.60 -33.18 -57.69
N SER A 1012 -36.12 -34.29 -58.23
CA SER A 1012 -35.95 -34.96 -59.53
C SER A 1012 -35.39 -34.20 -60.77
N GLY A 1013 -34.80 -34.95 -61.71
CA GLY A 1013 -34.59 -34.53 -63.11
C GLY A 1013 -33.85 -35.56 -64.00
N SER A 1014 -34.57 -36.43 -64.72
CA SER A 1014 -34.01 -37.52 -65.55
C SER A 1014 -34.27 -37.37 -67.06
N ALA A 1015 -33.39 -37.92 -67.93
CA ALA A 1015 -33.70 -38.12 -69.36
C ALA A 1015 -32.88 -39.21 -70.11
N SER A 1016 -33.61 -40.02 -70.89
CA SER A 1016 -33.26 -40.68 -72.18
C SER A 1016 -32.08 -41.66 -72.37
N LEU A 1017 -32.44 -42.93 -72.63
CA LEU A 1017 -31.75 -43.91 -73.51
C LEU A 1017 -32.20 -43.72 -74.99
N PRO A 1018 -31.48 -44.30 -75.99
CA PRO A 1018 -32.01 -45.51 -76.67
C PRO A 1018 -30.91 -46.47 -77.23
N ARG A 1019 -31.16 -47.65 -77.88
CA ARG A 1019 -32.19 -48.73 -77.75
C ARG A 1019 -31.99 -49.81 -78.86
N ARG A 1020 -31.78 -51.10 -78.51
CA ARG A 1020 -31.91 -52.32 -79.38
C ARG A 1020 -30.90 -52.43 -80.57
N ALA A 1021 -30.66 -53.56 -81.26
CA ALA A 1021 -31.14 -54.97 -81.25
C ALA A 1021 -30.15 -55.89 -82.03
N ALA A 1022 -30.25 -57.24 -82.13
CA ALA A 1022 -30.77 -58.32 -81.26
C ALA A 1022 -30.63 -59.71 -81.97
N ALA A 1023 -30.52 -60.81 -81.19
CA ALA A 1023 -30.57 -62.23 -81.60
C ALA A 1023 -29.35 -62.76 -82.44
N ALA A 1024 -29.08 -64.07 -82.56
CA ALA A 1024 -29.85 -65.26 -82.17
C ALA A 1024 -29.01 -66.51 -81.76
N THR A 1025 -29.61 -67.37 -80.93
CA THR A 1025 -29.53 -68.86 -80.83
C THR A 1025 -28.29 -69.66 -81.31
N ALA A 1026 -27.76 -70.54 -80.43
CA ALA A 1026 -27.68 -72.00 -80.69
C ALA A 1026 -27.32 -72.86 -79.44
N THR A 1027 -28.04 -73.98 -79.27
CA THR A 1027 -27.73 -75.20 -78.48
C THR A 1027 -28.54 -76.34 -79.13
N PRO A 1028 -28.28 -77.65 -78.89
CA PRO A 1028 -27.21 -78.31 -78.13
C PRO A 1028 -26.50 -79.46 -78.92
N GLY A 1029 -25.62 -80.23 -78.26
CA GLY A 1029 -25.16 -81.57 -78.71
C GLY A 1029 -23.72 -81.91 -78.30
N GLY A 1030 -23.43 -83.17 -77.96
CA GLY A 1030 -22.04 -83.63 -77.70
C GLY A 1030 -21.82 -84.59 -76.50
N GLU A 1031 -22.33 -85.80 -76.63
CA GLU A 1031 -21.83 -87.11 -76.14
C GLU A 1031 -20.57 -87.25 -75.22
N GLU A 1032 -20.73 -88.10 -74.20
CA GLU A 1032 -19.77 -89.13 -73.74
C GLU A 1032 -19.19 -89.93 -74.94
N VAL A 1033 -17.93 -90.40 -75.06
CA VAL A 1033 -16.82 -90.65 -74.13
C VAL A 1033 -15.49 -90.49 -74.89
N ALA A 1034 -14.42 -90.01 -74.23
CA ALA A 1034 -13.03 -90.39 -74.58
C ALA A 1034 -12.09 -90.23 -73.37
N ALA A 1035 -10.98 -90.98 -73.35
CA ALA A 1035 -9.96 -90.88 -72.32
C ALA A 1035 -8.68 -90.22 -72.85
N GLY A 1036 -7.96 -89.52 -71.97
CA GLY A 1036 -6.57 -89.10 -72.19
C GLY A 1036 -6.38 -87.71 -72.79
N GLU A 1037 -6.22 -86.71 -71.91
CA GLU A 1037 -5.02 -85.87 -71.82
C GLU A 1037 -5.14 -84.94 -70.59
N LEU A 1038 -4.04 -84.69 -69.88
CA LEU A 1038 -4.01 -83.68 -68.81
C LEU A 1038 -3.94 -82.30 -69.45
N THR A 1039 -4.62 -81.30 -68.89
CA THR A 1039 -4.47 -79.92 -69.40
C THR A 1039 -3.08 -79.38 -69.02
N PRO A 1040 -2.49 -78.45 -69.81
CA PRO A 1040 -1.21 -77.82 -69.48
C PRO A 1040 -1.21 -77.18 -68.09
N GLU A 1041 -2.34 -76.60 -67.67
CA GLU A 1041 -2.59 -76.08 -66.31
C GLU A 1041 -2.40 -77.17 -65.23
N GLN A 1042 -2.96 -78.37 -65.43
CA GLN A 1042 -2.85 -79.50 -64.50
C GLN A 1042 -1.43 -80.06 -64.46
N MET A 1043 -0.75 -80.16 -65.60
CA MET A 1043 0.66 -80.55 -65.66
C MET A 1043 1.56 -79.54 -64.93
N ARG A 1044 1.30 -78.24 -65.09
CA ARG A 1044 1.99 -77.14 -64.40
C ARG A 1044 1.81 -77.22 -62.88
N ALA A 1045 0.60 -77.50 -62.41
CA ALA A 1045 0.31 -77.68 -60.98
C ALA A 1045 1.06 -78.89 -60.39
N ALA A 1046 1.10 -80.02 -61.10
CA ALA A 1046 1.82 -81.23 -60.68
C ALA A 1046 3.34 -81.04 -60.62
N LEU A 1047 3.92 -80.31 -61.59
CA LEU A 1047 5.33 -79.90 -61.55
C LEU A 1047 5.64 -78.91 -60.42
N THR A 1048 4.69 -78.04 -60.09
CA THR A 1048 4.86 -77.06 -58.99
C THR A 1048 4.95 -77.77 -57.64
N SER A 1049 4.09 -78.76 -57.38
CA SER A 1049 4.04 -79.47 -56.09
C SER A 1049 5.20 -80.44 -55.84
N THR A 1050 5.98 -80.79 -56.87
CA THR A 1050 7.21 -81.61 -56.72
C THR A 1050 8.45 -80.79 -56.36
N ILE A 1051 8.36 -79.46 -56.31
CA ILE A 1051 9.49 -78.60 -55.96
C ILE A 1051 9.58 -78.43 -54.43
N GLU A 1052 10.68 -78.90 -53.86
CA GLU A 1052 11.02 -78.64 -52.47
C GLU A 1052 11.44 -77.18 -52.27
N VAL A 1053 11.05 -76.64 -51.12
CA VAL A 1053 11.45 -75.34 -50.57
C VAL A 1053 11.72 -75.59 -49.09
N THR A 1054 12.88 -75.15 -48.62
CA THR A 1054 13.37 -75.40 -47.27
C THR A 1054 13.17 -74.19 -46.37
N ASP A 1055 13.21 -74.38 -45.05
CA ASP A 1055 13.24 -73.24 -44.11
C ASP A 1055 14.40 -72.28 -44.41
N ASP A 1056 15.55 -72.79 -44.87
CA ASP A 1056 16.71 -71.97 -45.19
C ASP A 1056 16.49 -71.15 -46.47
N ASP A 1057 15.74 -71.65 -47.46
CA ASP A 1057 15.27 -70.85 -48.60
C ASP A 1057 14.40 -69.66 -48.14
N LEU A 1058 13.53 -69.90 -47.16
CA LEU A 1058 12.62 -68.88 -46.59
C LEU A 1058 13.38 -67.86 -45.72
N ARG A 1059 14.37 -68.32 -44.93
CA ARG A 1059 15.30 -67.46 -44.18
C ARG A 1059 16.16 -66.62 -45.14
N GLU A 1060 16.63 -67.19 -46.25
CA GLU A 1060 17.38 -66.47 -47.29
C GLU A 1060 16.48 -65.45 -48.02
N LEU A 1061 15.21 -65.79 -48.30
CA LEU A 1061 14.22 -64.83 -48.84
C LEU A 1061 14.01 -63.65 -47.89
N ALA A 1062 13.75 -63.91 -46.61
CA ALA A 1062 13.59 -62.85 -45.60
C ALA A 1062 14.85 -61.99 -45.42
N THR A 1063 16.04 -62.61 -45.43
CA THR A 1063 17.32 -61.90 -45.35
C THR A 1063 17.55 -61.03 -46.59
N ARG A 1064 17.25 -61.52 -47.80
CA ARG A 1064 17.35 -60.74 -49.04
C ARG A 1064 16.36 -59.57 -49.05
N ARG A 1065 15.10 -59.77 -48.63
CA ARG A 1065 14.14 -58.66 -48.46
C ARG A 1065 14.69 -57.58 -47.53
N ALA A 1066 15.25 -57.96 -46.38
CA ALA A 1066 15.85 -57.02 -45.44
C ALA A 1066 17.07 -56.27 -46.03
N GLU A 1067 17.94 -56.96 -46.77
CA GLU A 1067 19.07 -56.33 -47.48
C GLU A 1067 18.61 -55.45 -48.66
N HIS A 1068 17.54 -55.78 -49.38
CA HIS A 1068 16.97 -54.94 -50.44
C HIS A 1068 16.38 -53.63 -49.85
N VAL A 1069 15.68 -53.70 -48.71
CA VAL A 1069 15.24 -52.49 -47.98
C VAL A 1069 16.42 -51.67 -47.50
N ARG A 1070 17.46 -52.31 -46.95
CA ARG A 1070 18.69 -51.63 -46.53
C ARG A 1070 19.40 -50.95 -47.70
N ALA A 1071 19.52 -51.61 -48.85
CA ALA A 1071 20.11 -51.04 -50.07
C ALA A 1071 19.32 -49.81 -50.56
N ALA A 1072 17.98 -49.89 -50.60
CA ALA A 1072 17.12 -48.78 -50.99
C ALA A 1072 17.15 -47.59 -49.99
N LEU A 1073 17.38 -47.85 -48.69
CA LEU A 1073 17.61 -46.81 -47.69
C LEU A 1073 19.00 -46.16 -47.78
N LEU A 1074 20.00 -46.89 -48.29
CA LEU A 1074 21.35 -46.37 -48.56
C LEU A 1074 21.46 -45.64 -49.89
N GLU A 1075 20.47 -45.77 -50.78
CA GLU A 1075 20.52 -45.22 -52.13
C GLU A 1075 20.68 -43.68 -52.15
N GLY A 1076 21.64 -43.23 -52.96
CA GLY A 1076 22.06 -41.83 -53.02
C GLY A 1076 22.95 -41.37 -51.84
N GLY A 1077 23.36 -42.26 -50.94
CA GLY A 1077 24.29 -41.95 -49.84
C GLY A 1077 23.71 -41.06 -48.74
N ALA A 1078 22.39 -40.96 -48.64
CA ALA A 1078 21.69 -40.05 -47.72
C ALA A 1078 21.67 -40.51 -46.25
N VAL A 1079 21.95 -41.79 -45.99
CA VAL A 1079 21.95 -42.42 -44.66
C VAL A 1079 23.23 -43.23 -44.49
N GLY A 1080 23.83 -43.18 -43.30
CA GLY A 1080 25.04 -43.93 -42.98
C GLY A 1080 24.78 -45.43 -42.80
N ALA A 1081 25.64 -46.28 -43.37
CA ALA A 1081 25.54 -47.74 -43.26
C ALA A 1081 25.83 -48.29 -41.85
N ASP A 1082 26.41 -47.45 -40.99
CA ASP A 1082 26.61 -47.63 -39.55
C ASP A 1082 25.32 -47.48 -38.71
N ARG A 1083 24.23 -46.99 -39.32
CA ARG A 1083 22.93 -46.73 -38.65
C ARG A 1083 21.82 -47.71 -39.04
N LEU A 1084 22.07 -48.63 -39.97
CA LEU A 1084 21.09 -49.57 -40.54
C LEU A 1084 21.52 -51.02 -40.24
N PHE A 1085 20.87 -51.64 -39.26
CA PHE A 1085 21.23 -52.94 -38.70
C PHE A 1085 20.29 -54.03 -39.19
N VAL A 1086 20.75 -54.94 -40.06
CA VAL A 1086 19.97 -56.14 -40.40
C VAL A 1086 20.02 -57.12 -39.23
N VAL A 1087 18.84 -57.50 -38.73
CA VAL A 1087 18.72 -58.50 -37.66
C VAL A 1087 18.55 -59.87 -38.30
N THR A 1088 19.52 -60.76 -38.11
CA THR A 1088 19.60 -62.07 -38.79
C THR A 1088 18.60 -63.12 -38.27
N SER A 1089 17.69 -62.76 -37.37
CA SER A 1089 16.60 -63.63 -36.90
C SER A 1089 15.34 -63.39 -37.74
N ALA A 1090 15.19 -64.12 -38.84
CA ALA A 1090 13.96 -64.10 -39.62
C ALA A 1090 12.79 -64.61 -38.77
N THR A 1091 11.72 -63.80 -38.64
CA THR A 1091 10.53 -64.18 -37.86
C THR A 1091 9.47 -64.82 -38.76
N GLU A 1092 9.24 -66.11 -38.54
CA GLU A 1092 8.10 -66.85 -39.10
C GLU A 1092 6.76 -66.25 -38.63
N GLY A 1093 5.76 -66.24 -39.51
CA GLY A 1093 4.37 -65.93 -39.14
C GLY A 1093 3.98 -64.44 -39.07
N GLN A 1094 4.81 -63.51 -39.55
CA GLN A 1094 4.42 -62.09 -39.74
C GLN A 1094 4.13 -61.71 -41.21
N GLY A 1095 4.03 -62.71 -42.08
CA GLY A 1095 3.74 -62.56 -43.51
C GLY A 1095 4.96 -62.16 -44.35
N SER A 1096 4.74 -62.01 -45.66
CA SER A 1096 5.73 -61.57 -46.66
C SER A 1096 6.11 -60.10 -46.50
N ARG A 1097 6.84 -59.78 -45.43
CA ARG A 1097 7.14 -58.41 -44.99
C ARG A 1097 8.60 -58.24 -44.54
N VAL A 1098 9.00 -56.98 -44.35
CA VAL A 1098 10.15 -56.59 -43.52
C VAL A 1098 9.62 -55.67 -42.42
N LEU A 1099 10.06 -55.91 -41.19
CA LEU A 1099 9.71 -55.18 -39.98
C LEU A 1099 10.83 -54.20 -39.63
N LEU A 1100 10.46 -53.00 -39.20
CA LEU A 1100 11.39 -51.89 -38.99
C LEU A 1100 11.23 -51.37 -37.55
N GLN A 1101 12.34 -51.23 -36.82
CA GLN A 1101 12.32 -50.76 -35.43
C GLN A 1101 13.38 -49.68 -35.20
N LEU A 1102 13.00 -48.60 -34.52
CA LEU A 1102 13.87 -47.45 -34.23
C LEU A 1102 14.53 -47.58 -32.85
N ARG A 1103 15.80 -47.16 -32.74
CA ARG A 1103 16.57 -47.06 -31.49
C ARG A 1103 17.25 -45.70 -31.33
#